data_AF-A0A2T3A740-F1
#
_entry.id   AF-A0A2T3A740-F1
#
_cell.length_a   1.000
_cell.length_b   1.000
_cell.length_c   1.000
_cell.angle_alpha   90.00
_cell.angle_beta   90.00
_cell.angle_gamma   90.00
#
_symmetry.space_group_name_H-M   'P 1'
#
loop_
_entity.id
_entity.type
_entity.pdbx_description
1 polymer ?
#
loop_
_entity_poly.entity_id
_entity_poly.type
_entity_poly.pdbx_seq_one_letter_code
_entity_poly.pdbx_strand_id
1 'polypeptide(L)'
;MSGFGRNYRPDLKQTVDIQLQTAFNEGRWPSVVRLAAQRFKAKKDPYYEAVKVCAESQLDTVTEKSSIVVAIDALVRNKTAPVDVEALELFEWAMRDAGYPIDYTRTIGALRVRWVKANPTGLLALDCLEACVLAWDLVNAQQIAAALDKYQSSKTEGKSFFWSITLSHLLSTSPQCPDNMSPVFGKLSRMQLEKAATASQTADAKTPAHGLRKEEEINLYYRVIGKDAYIKAATDESSAISVAKQFSQGRKYLLTESLRTFEQAGEWDQIYDLCEYALTRKGDDDKPSFLAFDMRTWKLFVKAASFKSNSEAAFSRLTDVLDAFVAIQSTAPPMYKKNISLATLELAFKNPSILSHGSTPDKPSARVFTLYMILQQSLFQRAAFDDVKEYIAQLSIDEARYFIDNFSTTLLGDTPDEQRKVVVDVLEIKFRYLLTSCRATLDHVVVVGDAAEPQFTCLLCSATANGSCTGCLESLATSALSIYQTADKSSANLKGLAIDPRVDLALVAASALLRLSGLSTLPSQPPSRLPPLSKVNISRLLQAVTLISAQLTKSPDEIPLRILLVHLYLLLGCGSLAYQQWLPLDVKRTIQDSLSPLFFDRISSIAPNIFQGTRSPPTERLTSYYSGILYDEAPVRIWDAFKAGSYASILDMADYSDRLRRSCTLVMTVLEERATTRAFGGRLEGDIDESTLLSHLSYDTDFVNAVDYGSFPNLESPQSAPLHKLLQLGPELSSERCHLALLAEQFIDAVTYKPPKDFKPTKANDVAAHDRAYLIETSTRLHESLTTLLLRTPAANINGTTAAAPTPITARLTSAEHKYYTTICFLAAFLRTGLETPKTGGANPASTLSATSSGIKSTLASLQTDFASIPPRLAHLEAADVLASVTNPHTLSLLRETALVTKQTAGVVLAWHAAEQARDKSGKTGLHKDVVAEAKSLEDVAGKVLAEGKERVKALKASLGEGGWLDRVEGWMVSREDEAQDKLDALVRNVVGEAEMEEWAGRLVESWREGMKGMSAVKWE
;
A
#
# COMPACT_ATOMS: atom_id res chain seq x y z
N MET A 1 -24.77 9.72 -2.48
CA MET A 1 -25.27 9.02 -3.68
C MET A 1 -24.81 7.57 -3.60
N SER A 2 -25.64 6.72 -3.01
CA SER A 2 -25.46 5.28 -2.85
C SER A 2 -25.96 4.58 -4.11
N GLY A 3 -25.07 4.41 -5.09
CA GLY A 3 -25.39 3.95 -6.44
C GLY A 3 -24.71 2.64 -6.84
N PHE A 4 -24.48 1.73 -5.89
CA PHE A 4 -24.13 0.34 -6.22
C PHE A 4 -25.39 -0.51 -6.01
N GLY A 5 -26.28 -0.40 -7.00
CA GLY A 5 -27.56 -1.05 -7.01
C GLY A 5 -27.45 -2.52 -7.36
N ARG A 6 -27.75 -3.38 -6.39
CA ARG A 6 -28.30 -4.73 -6.64
C ARG A 6 -29.23 -5.27 -5.56
N ASN A 7 -29.59 -4.45 -4.57
CA ASN A 7 -30.46 -4.86 -3.48
C ASN A 7 -31.93 -4.53 -3.78
N TYR A 8 -32.41 -4.93 -4.96
CA TYR A 8 -33.84 -4.85 -5.27
C TYR A 8 -34.46 -6.22 -5.06
N ARG A 9 -35.59 -6.26 -4.35
CA ARG A 9 -36.40 -7.47 -4.21
C ARG A 9 -36.79 -7.95 -5.62
N PRO A 10 -36.55 -9.23 -5.99
CA PRO A 10 -36.83 -9.70 -7.34
C PRO A 10 -38.33 -9.59 -7.65
N ASP A 11 -38.66 -9.23 -8.89
CA ASP A 11 -40.05 -9.20 -9.33
C ASP A 11 -40.56 -10.64 -9.52
N LEU A 12 -41.79 -10.91 -9.08
CA LEU A 12 -42.45 -12.17 -9.41
C LEU A 12 -42.77 -12.23 -10.91
N LYS A 13 -42.81 -13.44 -11.48
CA LYS A 13 -43.23 -13.66 -12.88
C LYS A 13 -44.52 -12.90 -13.19
N GLN A 14 -44.60 -12.33 -14.40
CA GLN A 14 -45.78 -11.59 -14.88
C GLN A 14 -47.07 -12.42 -14.86
N THR A 15 -46.94 -13.76 -14.88
CA THR A 15 -48.06 -14.71 -14.81
C THR A 15 -48.63 -14.90 -13.39
N VAL A 16 -47.96 -14.35 -12.38
CA VAL A 16 -48.46 -14.30 -11.00
C VAL A 16 -49.54 -13.22 -10.90
N ASP A 17 -50.61 -13.50 -10.15
CA ASP A 17 -51.70 -12.56 -10.01
C ASP A 17 -51.34 -11.36 -9.12
N ILE A 18 -52.02 -10.24 -9.38
CA ILE A 18 -51.79 -8.94 -8.72
C ILE A 18 -51.87 -9.05 -7.19
N GLN A 19 -52.73 -9.92 -6.65
CA GLN A 19 -52.88 -10.08 -5.20
C GLN A 19 -51.59 -10.61 -4.55
N LEU A 20 -50.98 -11.65 -5.13
CA LEU A 20 -49.72 -12.21 -4.64
C LEU A 20 -48.54 -11.27 -4.92
N GLN A 21 -48.50 -10.64 -6.10
CA GLN A 21 -47.47 -9.63 -6.41
C GLN A 21 -47.49 -8.46 -5.42
N THR A 22 -48.67 -7.91 -5.11
CA THR A 22 -48.82 -6.79 -4.17
C THR A 22 -48.36 -7.20 -2.77
N ALA A 23 -48.80 -8.36 -2.28
CA ALA A 23 -48.39 -8.85 -0.96
C ALA A 23 -46.87 -9.08 -0.86
N PHE A 24 -46.25 -9.56 -1.95
CA PHE A 24 -44.81 -9.75 -2.04
C PHE A 24 -44.06 -8.42 -2.04
N ASN A 25 -44.52 -7.43 -2.81
CA ASN A 25 -43.90 -6.11 -2.91
C ASN A 25 -44.07 -5.28 -1.63
N GLU A 26 -45.15 -5.48 -0.88
CA GLU A 26 -45.38 -4.85 0.42
C GLU A 26 -44.65 -5.55 1.59
N GLY A 27 -44.00 -6.70 1.35
CA GLY A 27 -43.28 -7.45 2.39
C GLY A 27 -44.20 -8.14 3.41
N ARG A 28 -45.45 -8.45 3.04
CA ARG A 28 -46.41 -9.13 3.92
C ARG A 28 -46.18 -10.65 3.91
N TRP A 29 -45.03 -11.10 4.42
CA TRP A 29 -44.55 -12.48 4.29
C TRP A 29 -45.55 -13.57 4.70
N PRO A 30 -46.27 -13.48 5.85
CA PRO A 30 -47.26 -14.50 6.20
C PRO A 30 -48.40 -14.62 5.17
N SER A 31 -48.79 -13.50 4.56
CA SER A 31 -49.81 -13.49 3.50
C SER A 31 -49.28 -14.10 2.21
N VAL A 32 -48.03 -13.83 1.86
CA VAL A 32 -47.34 -14.43 0.71
C VAL A 32 -47.27 -15.94 0.86
N VAL A 33 -46.80 -16.46 2.01
CA VAL A 33 -46.70 -17.90 2.28
C VAL A 33 -48.04 -18.60 2.07
N ARG A 34 -49.13 -18.03 2.62
CA ARG A 34 -50.48 -18.59 2.49
C ARG A 34 -50.97 -18.58 1.04
N LEU A 35 -50.84 -17.44 0.35
CA LEU A 35 -51.30 -17.29 -1.03
C LEU A 35 -50.49 -18.19 -1.99
N ALA A 36 -49.17 -18.22 -1.85
CA ALA A 36 -48.28 -19.06 -2.64
C ALA A 36 -48.58 -20.55 -2.44
N ALA A 37 -48.79 -21.00 -1.19
CA ALA A 37 -49.21 -22.38 -0.91
C ALA A 37 -50.56 -22.74 -1.54
N GLN A 38 -51.53 -21.81 -1.52
CA GLN A 38 -52.83 -22.01 -2.16
C GLN A 38 -52.68 -22.14 -3.68
N ARG A 39 -51.85 -21.30 -4.31
CA ARG A 39 -51.59 -21.35 -5.76
C ARG A 39 -50.83 -22.60 -6.17
N PHE A 40 -49.85 -23.03 -5.38
CA PHE A 40 -49.15 -24.29 -5.58
C PHE A 40 -50.12 -25.48 -5.53
N LYS A 41 -51.03 -25.52 -4.55
CA LYS A 41 -52.05 -26.58 -4.44
C LYS A 41 -52.97 -26.61 -5.67
N ALA A 42 -53.34 -25.45 -6.20
CA ALA A 42 -54.26 -25.32 -7.32
C ALA A 42 -53.60 -25.61 -8.69
N LYS A 43 -52.42 -25.05 -8.95
CA LYS A 43 -51.75 -25.09 -10.26
C LYS A 43 -50.69 -26.18 -10.38
N LYS A 44 -50.19 -26.70 -9.25
CA LYS A 44 -49.06 -27.66 -9.18
C LYS A 44 -47.79 -27.16 -9.88
N ASP A 45 -47.64 -25.84 -9.97
CA ASP A 45 -46.51 -25.16 -10.58
C ASP A 45 -45.41 -24.92 -9.50
N PRO A 46 -44.23 -25.55 -9.63
CA PRO A 46 -43.13 -25.42 -8.67
C PRO A 46 -42.69 -23.99 -8.37
N TYR A 47 -42.93 -23.03 -9.28
CA TYR A 47 -42.58 -21.63 -9.04
C TYR A 47 -43.29 -21.05 -7.80
N TYR A 48 -44.56 -21.42 -7.55
CA TYR A 48 -45.26 -20.95 -6.35
C TYR A 48 -44.72 -21.58 -5.06
N GLU A 49 -44.13 -22.76 -5.14
CA GLU A 49 -43.40 -23.35 -4.00
C GLU A 49 -42.12 -22.56 -3.74
N ALA A 50 -41.41 -22.12 -4.78
CA ALA A 50 -40.24 -21.24 -4.63
C ALA A 50 -40.60 -19.89 -3.98
N VAL A 51 -41.71 -19.25 -4.40
CA VAL A 51 -42.21 -18.01 -3.78
C VAL A 51 -42.58 -18.23 -2.31
N LYS A 52 -43.17 -19.38 -1.98
CA LYS A 52 -43.50 -19.75 -0.60
C LYS A 52 -42.23 -19.86 0.26
N VAL A 53 -41.24 -20.64 -0.18
CA VAL A 53 -39.98 -20.85 0.54
C VAL A 53 -39.22 -19.53 0.72
N CYS A 54 -39.17 -18.71 -0.34
CA CYS A 54 -38.58 -17.37 -0.30
C CYS A 54 -39.26 -16.46 0.74
N ALA A 55 -40.59 -16.53 0.90
CA ALA A 55 -41.29 -15.77 1.92
C ALA A 55 -41.12 -16.37 3.33
N GLU A 56 -40.99 -17.69 3.46
CA GLU A 56 -40.69 -18.36 4.73
C GLU A 56 -39.31 -17.94 5.25
N SER A 57 -38.30 -17.82 4.38
CA SER A 57 -36.96 -17.39 4.83
C SER A 57 -36.91 -15.97 5.40
N GLN A 58 -37.94 -15.17 5.16
CA GLN A 58 -38.09 -13.79 5.65
C GLN A 58 -38.85 -13.71 6.99
N LEU A 59 -39.28 -14.85 7.54
CA LEU A 59 -39.90 -14.95 8.86
C LEU A 59 -38.84 -15.14 9.95
N ASP A 60 -39.24 -14.96 11.22
CA ASP A 60 -38.29 -14.86 12.33
C ASP A 60 -37.79 -16.21 12.87
N THR A 61 -38.48 -17.33 12.60
CA THR A 61 -38.11 -18.63 13.19
C THR A 61 -36.95 -19.30 12.44
N VAL A 62 -36.09 -20.00 13.18
CA VAL A 62 -34.93 -20.72 12.61
C VAL A 62 -35.35 -21.77 11.58
N THR A 63 -36.47 -22.46 11.80
CA THR A 63 -37.01 -23.45 10.87
C THR A 63 -37.46 -22.81 9.56
N GLU A 64 -38.09 -21.64 9.62
CA GLU A 64 -38.53 -20.91 8.42
C GLU A 64 -37.33 -20.30 7.70
N LYS A 65 -36.37 -19.72 8.43
CA LYS A 65 -35.10 -19.20 7.87
C LYS A 65 -34.25 -20.26 7.18
N SER A 66 -34.24 -21.49 7.68
CA SER A 66 -33.48 -22.60 7.09
C SER A 66 -34.21 -23.33 5.95
N SER A 67 -35.49 -23.03 5.72
CA SER A 67 -36.29 -23.66 4.66
C SER A 67 -35.67 -23.50 3.26
N ILE A 68 -35.05 -22.35 3.00
CA ILE A 68 -34.39 -22.05 1.73
C ILE A 68 -33.17 -22.93 1.48
N VAL A 69 -32.34 -23.16 2.51
CA VAL A 69 -31.16 -24.03 2.42
C VAL A 69 -31.58 -25.46 2.09
N VAL A 70 -32.64 -25.95 2.75
CA VAL A 70 -33.19 -27.29 2.52
C VAL A 70 -33.74 -27.42 1.09
N ALA A 71 -34.45 -26.42 0.58
CA ALA A 71 -34.99 -26.44 -0.77
C ALA A 71 -33.87 -26.48 -1.83
N ILE A 72 -32.82 -25.68 -1.66
CA ILE A 72 -31.66 -25.68 -2.56
C ILE A 72 -30.92 -27.02 -2.51
N ASP A 73 -30.64 -27.56 -1.31
CA ASP A 73 -29.97 -28.86 -1.16
C ASP A 73 -30.78 -29.98 -1.83
N ALA A 74 -32.10 -29.99 -1.67
CA ALA A 74 -32.99 -30.94 -2.34
C ALA A 74 -32.88 -30.86 -3.87
N LEU A 75 -32.88 -29.65 -4.44
CA LEU A 75 -32.73 -29.44 -5.88
C LEU A 75 -31.35 -29.89 -6.40
N VAL A 76 -30.29 -29.59 -5.65
CA VAL A 76 -28.92 -30.00 -6.01
C VAL A 76 -28.81 -31.53 -6.02
N ARG A 77 -29.38 -32.21 -5.01
CA ARG A 77 -29.39 -33.68 -4.88
C ARG A 77 -30.25 -34.39 -5.93
N ASN A 78 -31.34 -33.77 -6.38
CA ASN A 78 -32.23 -34.34 -7.40
C ASN A 78 -31.53 -34.54 -8.76
N LYS A 79 -30.40 -33.84 -9.01
CA LYS A 79 -29.59 -33.92 -10.25
C LYS A 79 -30.33 -33.55 -11.54
N THR A 80 -31.60 -33.19 -11.47
CA THR A 80 -32.41 -32.67 -12.58
C THR A 80 -32.15 -31.19 -12.79
N ALA A 81 -32.44 -30.70 -14.01
CA ALA A 81 -32.46 -29.27 -14.26
C ALA A 81 -33.68 -28.64 -13.56
N PRO A 82 -33.53 -27.46 -12.94
CA PRO A 82 -34.69 -26.75 -12.39
C PRO A 82 -35.67 -26.42 -13.52
N VAL A 83 -36.96 -26.36 -13.21
CA VAL A 83 -38.00 -26.06 -14.21
C VAL A 83 -37.96 -24.57 -14.61
N ASP A 84 -37.73 -23.70 -13.63
CA ASP A 84 -37.77 -22.24 -13.78
C ASP A 84 -36.49 -21.58 -13.27
N VAL A 85 -35.90 -20.66 -14.05
CA VAL A 85 -34.69 -19.89 -13.64
C VAL A 85 -35.04 -18.77 -12.69
N GLU A 86 -36.20 -18.17 -12.86
CA GLU A 86 -36.69 -17.07 -12.02
C GLU A 86 -36.93 -17.54 -10.57
N ALA A 87 -37.14 -18.85 -10.37
CA ALA A 87 -37.15 -19.44 -9.03
C ALA A 87 -35.76 -19.36 -8.36
N LEU A 88 -34.68 -19.49 -9.14
CA LEU A 88 -33.31 -19.36 -8.63
C LEU A 88 -32.99 -17.93 -8.20
N GLU A 89 -33.57 -16.91 -8.86
CA GLU A 89 -33.42 -15.50 -8.45
C GLU A 89 -34.07 -15.24 -7.09
N LEU A 90 -35.25 -15.80 -6.85
CA LEU A 90 -35.92 -15.75 -5.54
C LEU A 90 -35.09 -16.43 -4.46
N PHE A 91 -34.49 -17.58 -4.78
CA PHE A 91 -33.64 -18.31 -3.86
C PHE A 91 -32.34 -17.57 -3.56
N GLU A 92 -31.69 -17.00 -4.57
CA GLU A 92 -30.47 -16.22 -4.40
C GLU A 92 -30.71 -14.97 -3.54
N TRP A 93 -31.82 -14.25 -3.77
CA TRP A 93 -32.22 -13.13 -2.92
C TRP A 93 -32.51 -13.57 -1.47
N ALA A 94 -33.31 -14.63 -1.30
CA ALA A 94 -33.64 -15.18 0.02
C ALA A 94 -32.39 -15.64 0.81
N MET A 95 -31.40 -16.22 0.12
CA MET A 95 -30.16 -16.68 0.74
C MET A 95 -29.29 -15.54 1.24
N ARG A 96 -29.19 -14.46 0.46
CA ARG A 96 -28.38 -13.29 0.82
C ARG A 96 -28.90 -12.62 2.10
N ASP A 97 -30.22 -12.52 2.26
CA ASP A 97 -30.84 -11.96 3.46
C ASP A 97 -30.75 -12.88 4.69
N ALA A 98 -30.74 -14.20 4.47
CA ALA A 98 -30.67 -15.18 5.56
C ALA A 98 -29.28 -15.26 6.23
N GLY A 99 -28.24 -14.70 5.61
CA GLY A 99 -26.89 -14.59 6.18
C GLY A 99 -26.12 -15.91 6.29
N TYR A 100 -26.54 -16.96 5.58
CA TYR A 100 -25.86 -18.25 5.60
C TYR A 100 -24.74 -18.31 4.54
N PRO A 101 -23.52 -18.74 4.91
CA PRO A 101 -22.46 -18.99 3.94
C PRO A 101 -22.83 -20.20 3.08
N ILE A 102 -23.03 -19.98 1.78
CA ILE A 102 -23.30 -21.04 0.81
C ILE A 102 -22.22 -21.05 -0.25
N ASP A 103 -21.73 -22.25 -0.57
CA ASP A 103 -20.94 -22.51 -1.75
C ASP A 103 -21.81 -22.31 -3.00
N TYR A 104 -21.84 -21.07 -3.52
CA TYR A 104 -22.64 -20.69 -4.69
C TYR A 104 -22.31 -21.60 -5.88
N THR A 105 -21.03 -21.89 -6.08
CA THR A 105 -20.51 -22.75 -7.14
C THR A 105 -21.10 -24.16 -7.11
N ARG A 106 -21.27 -24.76 -5.93
CA ARG A 106 -21.85 -26.11 -5.79
C ARG A 106 -23.38 -26.11 -5.72
N THR A 107 -24.01 -24.97 -5.54
CA THR A 107 -25.45 -24.84 -5.32
C THR A 107 -26.16 -24.09 -6.46
N ILE A 108 -26.42 -22.78 -6.31
CA ILE A 108 -27.16 -21.96 -7.28
C ILE A 108 -26.47 -21.96 -8.63
N GLY A 109 -25.15 -21.76 -8.68
CA GLY A 109 -24.37 -21.79 -9.92
C GLY A 109 -24.48 -23.12 -10.66
N ALA A 110 -24.41 -24.24 -9.93
CA ALA A 110 -24.60 -25.57 -10.51
C ALA A 110 -26.02 -25.77 -11.08
N LEU A 111 -27.05 -25.24 -10.42
CA LEU A 111 -28.43 -25.28 -10.91
C LEU A 111 -28.60 -24.41 -12.18
N ARG A 112 -27.99 -23.22 -12.24
CA ARG A 112 -27.97 -22.36 -13.43
C ARG A 112 -27.31 -23.05 -14.61
N VAL A 113 -26.15 -23.70 -14.42
CA VAL A 113 -25.50 -24.50 -15.47
C VAL A 113 -26.39 -25.63 -15.98
N ARG A 114 -27.02 -26.39 -15.07
CA ARG A 114 -27.93 -27.49 -15.45
C ARG A 114 -29.10 -26.98 -16.27
N TRP A 115 -29.68 -25.85 -15.88
CA TRP A 115 -30.76 -25.23 -16.64
C TRP A 115 -30.31 -24.82 -18.03
N VAL A 116 -29.17 -24.13 -18.17
CA VAL A 116 -28.65 -23.71 -19.49
C VAL A 116 -28.35 -24.91 -20.37
N LYS A 117 -27.77 -25.99 -19.83
CA LYS A 117 -27.51 -27.21 -20.60
C LYS A 117 -28.80 -27.90 -21.07
N ALA A 118 -29.88 -27.82 -20.28
CA ALA A 118 -31.19 -28.31 -20.67
C ALA A 118 -31.92 -27.38 -21.65
N ASN A 119 -31.66 -26.07 -21.59
CA ASN A 119 -32.30 -25.02 -22.37
C ASN A 119 -31.28 -24.14 -23.12
N PRO A 120 -30.43 -24.72 -23.99
CA PRO A 120 -29.25 -24.04 -24.53
C PRO A 120 -29.58 -22.88 -25.47
N THR A 121 -30.80 -22.79 -26.00
CA THR A 121 -31.29 -21.71 -26.86
C THR A 121 -32.23 -20.75 -26.13
N GLY A 122 -32.45 -20.96 -24.82
CA GLY A 122 -33.31 -20.15 -23.98
C GLY A 122 -32.82 -18.70 -23.88
N LEU A 123 -33.77 -17.77 -23.77
CA LEU A 123 -33.48 -16.33 -23.69
C LEU A 123 -32.73 -15.97 -22.39
N LEU A 124 -33.05 -16.67 -21.29
CA LEU A 124 -32.46 -16.43 -19.96
C LEU A 124 -31.07 -17.07 -19.74
N ALA A 125 -30.48 -17.66 -20.77
CA ALA A 125 -29.16 -18.27 -20.65
C ALA A 125 -28.06 -17.22 -20.44
N LEU A 126 -28.24 -16.01 -20.98
CA LEU A 126 -27.36 -14.87 -20.73
C LEU A 126 -27.49 -14.36 -19.29
N ASP A 127 -28.71 -14.30 -18.75
CA ASP A 127 -28.96 -13.87 -17.37
C ASP A 127 -28.33 -14.86 -16.38
N CYS A 128 -28.36 -16.16 -16.70
CA CYS A 128 -27.61 -17.17 -15.93
C CYS A 128 -26.09 -16.94 -15.97
N LEU A 129 -25.53 -16.57 -17.13
CA LEU A 129 -24.10 -16.24 -17.23
C LEU A 129 -23.77 -14.99 -16.40
N GLU A 130 -24.58 -13.94 -16.56
CA GLU A 130 -24.47 -12.70 -15.82
C GLU A 130 -24.42 -13.01 -14.32
N ALA A 131 -25.45 -13.69 -13.79
CA ALA A 131 -25.53 -14.05 -12.37
C ALA A 131 -24.29 -14.81 -11.87
N CYS A 132 -23.80 -15.82 -12.60
CA CYS A 132 -22.59 -16.54 -12.22
C CYS A 132 -21.33 -15.65 -12.25
N VAL A 133 -21.17 -14.79 -13.26
CA VAL A 133 -20.02 -13.86 -13.32
C VAL A 133 -20.01 -12.88 -12.14
N LEU A 134 -21.19 -12.43 -11.72
CA LEU A 134 -21.34 -11.45 -10.64
C LEU A 134 -21.22 -12.05 -9.24
N ALA A 135 -21.57 -13.32 -9.11
CA ALA A 135 -21.22 -14.14 -7.95
C ALA A 135 -19.77 -14.64 -8.00
N TRP A 136 -18.97 -14.19 -8.99
CA TRP A 136 -17.58 -14.61 -9.23
C TRP A 136 -17.38 -16.13 -9.34
N ASP A 137 -18.42 -16.86 -9.77
CA ASP A 137 -18.41 -18.30 -9.98
C ASP A 137 -17.85 -18.65 -11.36
N LEU A 138 -16.52 -18.66 -11.46
CA LEU A 138 -15.81 -18.90 -12.72
C LEU A 138 -16.02 -20.31 -13.24
N VAL A 139 -16.23 -21.30 -12.35
CA VAL A 139 -16.43 -22.71 -12.71
C VAL A 139 -17.71 -22.91 -13.52
N ASN A 140 -18.83 -22.33 -13.05
CA ASN A 140 -20.10 -22.45 -13.74
C ASN A 140 -20.24 -21.42 -14.86
N ALA A 141 -19.71 -20.20 -14.68
CA ALA A 141 -19.69 -19.19 -15.75
C ALA A 141 -18.96 -19.70 -17.00
N GLN A 142 -17.81 -20.37 -16.84
CA GLN A 142 -17.07 -20.96 -17.96
C GLN A 142 -17.92 -22.00 -18.71
N GLN A 143 -18.62 -22.88 -17.99
CA GLN A 143 -19.47 -23.91 -18.61
C GLN A 143 -20.68 -23.30 -19.34
N ILE A 144 -21.30 -22.27 -18.77
CA ILE A 144 -22.41 -21.54 -19.41
C ILE A 144 -21.91 -20.84 -20.67
N ALA A 145 -20.77 -20.15 -20.60
CA ALA A 145 -20.18 -19.47 -21.75
C ALA A 145 -19.83 -20.44 -22.89
N ALA A 146 -19.28 -21.62 -22.57
CA ALA A 146 -19.01 -22.67 -23.56
C ALA A 146 -20.29 -23.22 -24.22
N ALA A 147 -21.38 -23.35 -23.46
CA ALA A 147 -22.68 -23.73 -24.01
C ALA A 147 -23.25 -22.63 -24.92
N LEU A 148 -23.18 -21.36 -24.50
CA LEU A 148 -23.62 -20.22 -25.29
C LEU A 148 -22.82 -20.10 -26.60
N ASP A 149 -21.51 -20.33 -26.58
CA ASP A 149 -20.70 -20.37 -27.79
C ASP A 149 -21.15 -21.48 -28.74
N LYS A 150 -21.41 -22.68 -28.21
CA LYS A 150 -21.84 -23.80 -29.04
C LYS A 150 -23.22 -23.60 -29.68
N TYR A 151 -24.18 -22.98 -28.98
CA TYR A 151 -25.59 -22.96 -29.39
C TYR A 151 -26.17 -21.58 -29.73
N GLN A 152 -25.53 -20.48 -29.31
CA GLN A 152 -26.02 -19.11 -29.46
C GLN A 152 -24.98 -18.11 -30.01
N SER A 153 -23.84 -18.56 -30.55
CA SER A 153 -22.76 -17.67 -31.04
C SER A 153 -23.22 -16.63 -32.06
N SER A 154 -24.15 -16.97 -32.95
CA SER A 154 -24.72 -16.02 -33.91
C SER A 154 -25.57 -14.91 -33.26
N LYS A 155 -26.28 -15.21 -32.17
CA LYS A 155 -27.12 -14.24 -31.44
C LYS A 155 -26.29 -13.25 -30.62
N THR A 156 -25.08 -13.63 -30.22
CA THR A 156 -24.16 -12.78 -29.45
C THR A 156 -23.13 -12.08 -30.33
N GLU A 157 -23.31 -12.08 -31.65
CA GLU A 157 -22.36 -11.50 -32.62
C GLU A 157 -20.93 -12.07 -32.47
N GLY A 158 -20.80 -13.34 -32.05
CA GLY A 158 -19.51 -13.98 -31.78
C GLY A 158 -18.87 -13.64 -30.42
N LYS A 159 -19.48 -12.81 -29.58
CA LYS A 159 -18.93 -12.45 -28.26
C LYS A 159 -18.84 -13.64 -27.31
N SER A 160 -19.80 -14.59 -27.38
CA SER A 160 -19.79 -15.78 -26.53
C SER A 160 -18.52 -16.63 -26.67
N PHE A 161 -17.90 -16.63 -27.86
CA PHE A 161 -16.62 -17.29 -28.10
C PHE A 161 -15.52 -16.70 -27.21
N PHE A 162 -15.38 -15.37 -27.23
CA PHE A 162 -14.38 -14.67 -26.43
C PHE A 162 -14.72 -14.63 -24.95
N TRP A 163 -16.00 -14.62 -24.57
CA TRP A 163 -16.41 -14.82 -23.18
C TRP A 163 -15.96 -16.18 -22.66
N SER A 164 -16.18 -17.25 -23.44
CA SER A 164 -15.74 -18.60 -23.10
C SER A 164 -14.22 -18.69 -22.95
N ILE A 165 -13.45 -18.08 -23.86
CA ILE A 165 -11.98 -18.02 -23.78
C ILE A 165 -11.53 -17.28 -22.52
N THR A 166 -12.09 -16.08 -22.30
CA THR A 166 -11.72 -15.20 -21.18
C THR A 166 -12.01 -15.88 -19.84
N LEU A 167 -13.19 -16.49 -19.69
CA LEU A 167 -13.56 -17.23 -18.47
C LEU A 167 -12.75 -18.52 -18.30
N SER A 168 -12.38 -19.20 -19.40
CA SER A 168 -11.47 -20.36 -19.31
C SER A 168 -10.08 -19.94 -18.82
N HIS A 169 -9.59 -18.77 -19.26
CA HIS A 169 -8.32 -18.23 -18.77
C HIS A 169 -8.40 -17.78 -17.31
N LEU A 170 -9.39 -16.97 -16.95
CA LEU A 170 -9.62 -16.53 -15.56
C LEU A 170 -9.76 -17.72 -14.61
N LEU A 171 -10.50 -18.76 -15.02
CA LEU A 171 -10.61 -19.98 -14.23
C LEU A 171 -9.24 -20.65 -14.08
N SER A 172 -8.45 -20.77 -15.16
CA SER A 172 -7.13 -21.43 -15.10
C SER A 172 -6.15 -20.79 -14.11
N THR A 173 -6.28 -19.50 -13.83
CA THR A 173 -5.43 -18.76 -12.88
C THR A 173 -6.11 -18.52 -11.53
N SER A 174 -7.33 -19.02 -11.34
CA SER A 174 -8.12 -18.86 -10.11
C SER A 174 -7.94 -20.05 -9.18
N PRO A 175 -7.96 -19.84 -7.83
CA PRO A 175 -8.00 -20.93 -6.86
C PRO A 175 -9.27 -21.80 -6.96
N GLN A 176 -10.30 -21.37 -7.69
CA GLN A 176 -11.50 -22.19 -7.93
C GLN A 176 -11.23 -23.36 -8.88
N CYS A 177 -10.14 -23.34 -9.65
CA CYS A 177 -9.79 -24.41 -10.56
C CYS A 177 -8.97 -25.49 -9.86
N PRO A 178 -9.37 -26.78 -9.95
CA PRO A 178 -8.54 -27.87 -9.46
C PRO A 178 -7.14 -27.85 -10.11
N ASP A 179 -6.08 -28.08 -9.33
CA ASP A 179 -4.68 -28.00 -9.78
C ASP A 179 -4.39 -28.82 -11.04
N ASN A 180 -5.01 -30.00 -11.16
CA ASN A 180 -4.87 -30.89 -12.32
C ASN A 180 -5.59 -30.36 -13.58
N MET A 181 -6.55 -29.46 -13.43
CA MET A 181 -7.36 -28.90 -14.52
C MET A 181 -6.90 -27.50 -14.95
N SER A 182 -6.24 -26.74 -14.06
CA SER A 182 -5.62 -25.44 -14.39
C SER A 182 -4.81 -25.46 -15.70
N PRO A 183 -3.84 -26.38 -15.90
CA PRO A 183 -3.06 -26.42 -17.14
C PRO A 183 -3.91 -26.78 -18.36
N VAL A 184 -5.00 -27.55 -18.18
CA VAL A 184 -5.91 -27.93 -19.26
C VAL A 184 -6.71 -26.71 -19.75
N PHE A 185 -7.32 -25.95 -18.83
CA PHE A 185 -8.06 -24.74 -19.19
C PHE A 185 -7.15 -23.66 -19.77
N GLY A 186 -5.94 -23.50 -19.21
CA GLY A 186 -4.94 -22.57 -19.75
C GLY A 186 -4.48 -22.96 -21.15
N LYS A 187 -4.28 -24.26 -21.42
CA LYS A 187 -3.95 -24.75 -22.77
C LYS A 187 -5.12 -24.56 -23.74
N LEU A 188 -6.34 -24.82 -23.29
CA LEU A 188 -7.54 -24.69 -24.11
C LEU A 188 -7.73 -23.24 -24.60
N SER A 189 -7.65 -22.25 -23.70
CA SER A 189 -7.80 -20.84 -24.06
C SER A 189 -6.72 -20.39 -25.05
N ARG A 190 -5.46 -20.80 -24.83
CA ARG A 190 -4.35 -20.54 -25.78
C ARG A 190 -4.61 -21.16 -27.15
N MET A 191 -4.96 -22.44 -27.22
CA MET A 191 -5.22 -23.12 -28.50
C MET A 191 -6.39 -22.48 -29.28
N GLN A 192 -7.45 -22.06 -28.59
CA GLN A 192 -8.59 -21.39 -29.22
C GLN A 192 -8.17 -20.03 -29.82
N LEU A 193 -7.34 -19.27 -29.10
CA LEU A 193 -6.80 -17.99 -29.55
C LEU A 193 -5.79 -18.15 -30.69
N GLU A 194 -4.92 -19.14 -30.67
CA GLU A 194 -4.01 -19.47 -31.78
C GLU A 194 -4.79 -19.82 -33.05
N LYS A 195 -5.84 -20.64 -32.93
CA LYS A 195 -6.71 -20.97 -34.06
C LYS A 195 -7.41 -19.73 -34.62
N ALA A 196 -7.88 -18.84 -33.75
CA ALA A 196 -8.48 -17.56 -34.16
C ALA A 196 -7.45 -16.65 -34.86
N ALA A 197 -6.21 -16.60 -34.38
CA ALA A 197 -5.11 -15.88 -35.00
C ALA A 197 -4.82 -16.41 -36.42
N THR A 198 -4.68 -17.73 -36.61
CA THR A 198 -4.47 -18.34 -37.93
C THR A 198 -5.64 -18.06 -38.89
N ALA A 199 -6.88 -18.10 -38.39
CA ALA A 199 -8.06 -17.75 -39.19
C ALA A 199 -8.03 -16.28 -39.65
N SER A 200 -7.44 -15.38 -38.86
CA SER A 200 -7.34 -13.95 -39.17
C SER A 200 -6.30 -13.65 -40.25
N GLN A 201 -5.31 -14.53 -40.42
CA GLN A 201 -4.27 -14.42 -41.44
C GLN A 201 -4.72 -14.94 -42.81
N THR A 202 -5.76 -15.78 -42.85
CA THR A 202 -6.17 -16.54 -44.05
C THR A 202 -7.55 -16.13 -44.60
N ALA A 203 -8.28 -15.26 -43.92
CA ALA A 203 -9.66 -14.93 -44.28
C ALA A 203 -9.79 -13.77 -45.28
N ASP A 204 -10.44 -14.02 -46.42
CA ASP A 204 -11.22 -13.01 -47.14
C ASP A 204 -12.39 -12.53 -46.26
N ALA A 205 -12.83 -11.28 -46.44
CA ALA A 205 -13.83 -10.58 -45.61
C ALA A 205 -15.22 -11.26 -45.46
N LYS A 206 -15.43 -12.48 -46.00
CA LYS A 206 -16.71 -13.19 -46.08
C LYS A 206 -16.77 -14.55 -45.37
N THR A 207 -15.73 -15.02 -44.67
CA THR A 207 -15.73 -16.32 -43.96
C THR A 207 -15.97 -16.14 -42.43
N PRO A 208 -16.65 -17.08 -41.72
CA PRO A 208 -17.47 -16.76 -40.55
C PRO A 208 -16.72 -16.64 -39.18
N ALA A 209 -17.26 -15.73 -38.36
CA ALA A 209 -17.34 -15.60 -36.89
C ALA A 209 -16.16 -15.83 -35.89
N HIS A 210 -15.02 -16.46 -36.23
CA HIS A 210 -14.02 -16.86 -35.21
C HIS A 210 -12.58 -16.33 -35.40
N GLY A 211 -12.39 -15.25 -36.16
CA GLY A 211 -11.10 -14.54 -36.26
C GLY A 211 -10.98 -13.40 -35.26
N LEU A 212 -9.74 -12.97 -34.96
CA LEU A 212 -9.40 -11.76 -34.22
C LEU A 212 -9.61 -10.54 -35.12
N ARG A 213 -10.67 -9.77 -34.88
CA ARG A 213 -11.09 -8.63 -35.71
C ARG A 213 -10.96 -7.31 -34.97
N LYS A 214 -11.31 -7.30 -33.69
CA LYS A 214 -11.29 -6.10 -32.84
C LYS A 214 -9.97 -6.01 -32.08
N GLU A 215 -9.59 -4.78 -31.75
CA GLU A 215 -8.38 -4.50 -30.96
C GLU A 215 -8.34 -5.31 -29.65
N GLU A 216 -9.45 -5.35 -28.91
CA GLU A 216 -9.53 -6.09 -27.64
C GLU A 216 -9.39 -7.62 -27.79
N GLU A 217 -9.78 -8.18 -28.93
CA GLU A 217 -9.61 -9.62 -29.22
C GLU A 217 -8.13 -9.94 -29.47
N ILE A 218 -7.41 -9.03 -30.13
CA ILE A 218 -5.97 -9.11 -30.34
C ILE A 218 -5.22 -8.87 -29.02
N ASN A 219 -5.64 -7.89 -28.21
CA ASN A 219 -5.07 -7.65 -26.88
C ASN A 219 -5.22 -8.88 -25.98
N LEU A 220 -6.39 -9.54 -26.01
CA LEU A 220 -6.62 -10.80 -25.29
C LEU A 220 -5.70 -11.92 -25.77
N TYR A 221 -5.51 -12.06 -27.10
CA TYR A 221 -4.54 -13.02 -27.66
C TYR A 221 -3.16 -12.84 -27.03
N TYR A 222 -2.63 -11.61 -27.06
CA TYR A 222 -1.31 -11.34 -26.51
C TYR A 222 -1.22 -11.53 -24.98
N ARG A 223 -2.25 -11.15 -24.22
CA ARG A 223 -2.28 -11.36 -22.75
C ARG A 223 -2.29 -12.84 -22.36
N VAL A 224 -2.98 -13.71 -23.13
CA VAL A 224 -3.14 -15.14 -22.79
C VAL A 224 -2.01 -16.02 -23.31
N ILE A 225 -1.49 -15.75 -24.52
CA ILE A 225 -0.36 -16.51 -25.07
C ILE A 225 0.94 -16.14 -24.35
N GLY A 226 1.10 -14.87 -23.97
CA GLY A 226 2.28 -14.38 -23.24
C GLY A 226 3.50 -14.15 -24.13
N LYS A 227 4.70 -14.23 -23.53
CA LYS A 227 5.98 -13.81 -24.12
C LYS A 227 6.20 -14.29 -25.56
N ASP A 228 5.89 -15.56 -25.85
CA ASP A 228 6.16 -16.17 -27.16
C ASP A 228 5.39 -15.52 -28.31
N ALA A 229 4.19 -14.99 -28.06
CA ALA A 229 3.42 -14.27 -29.08
C ALA A 229 4.06 -12.93 -29.42
N TYR A 230 4.57 -12.21 -28.42
CA TYR A 230 5.24 -10.94 -28.62
C TYR A 230 6.51 -11.07 -29.45
N ILE A 231 7.36 -12.08 -29.15
CA ILE A 231 8.63 -12.28 -29.85
C ILE A 231 8.43 -12.64 -31.33
N LYS A 232 7.47 -13.51 -31.63
CA LYS A 232 7.27 -14.02 -33.00
C LYS A 232 6.64 -13.01 -33.96
N ALA A 233 5.99 -11.96 -33.47
CA ALA A 233 5.11 -11.09 -34.27
C ALA A 233 5.36 -9.59 -34.06
N ALA A 234 6.56 -9.20 -33.62
CA ALA A 234 6.86 -7.81 -33.26
C ALA A 234 6.90 -6.86 -34.48
N THR A 235 7.66 -7.22 -35.52
CA THR A 235 7.96 -6.34 -36.68
C THR A 235 7.35 -6.82 -38.00
N ASP A 236 6.64 -7.95 -38.01
CA ASP A 236 6.03 -8.53 -39.22
C ASP A 236 4.76 -7.77 -39.63
N GLU A 237 4.83 -6.85 -40.59
CA GLU A 237 3.67 -6.10 -41.09
C GLU A 237 2.69 -6.94 -41.94
N SER A 238 3.09 -8.14 -42.39
CA SER A 238 2.26 -8.97 -43.25
C SER A 238 1.04 -9.55 -42.52
N SER A 239 1.17 -9.72 -41.20
CA SER A 239 0.13 -10.27 -40.33
C SER A 239 -0.77 -9.15 -39.78
N ALA A 240 -2.09 -9.27 -40.00
CA ALA A 240 -3.08 -8.29 -39.52
C ALA A 240 -3.07 -8.08 -38.00
N ILE A 241 -2.59 -9.09 -37.26
CA ILE A 241 -2.59 -9.14 -35.80
C ILE A 241 -1.24 -8.78 -35.17
N SER A 242 -0.20 -8.51 -35.97
CA SER A 242 1.13 -8.19 -35.46
C SER A 242 1.21 -6.85 -34.74
N VAL A 243 2.22 -6.69 -33.89
CA VAL A 243 2.45 -5.45 -33.14
C VAL A 243 2.68 -4.28 -34.09
N ALA A 244 3.54 -4.46 -35.09
CA ALA A 244 3.79 -3.49 -36.15
C ALA A 244 2.52 -3.08 -36.89
N LYS A 245 1.68 -4.04 -37.30
CA LYS A 245 0.44 -3.72 -38.00
C LYS A 245 -0.57 -2.99 -37.12
N GLN A 246 -0.72 -3.39 -35.86
CA GLN A 246 -1.60 -2.70 -34.90
C GLN A 246 -1.11 -1.27 -34.65
N PHE A 247 0.20 -1.08 -34.48
CA PHE A 247 0.81 0.23 -34.38
C PHE A 247 0.57 1.08 -35.65
N SER A 248 0.68 0.48 -36.84
CA SER A 248 0.37 1.11 -38.12
C SER A 248 -1.06 1.70 -38.16
N GLN A 249 -2.00 1.13 -37.41
CA GLN A 249 -3.39 1.60 -37.33
C GLN A 249 -3.62 2.68 -36.26
N GLY A 250 -2.57 3.16 -35.60
CA GLY A 250 -2.65 4.15 -34.52
C GLY A 250 -2.77 3.54 -33.12
N ARG A 251 -2.73 2.21 -32.99
CA ARG A 251 -2.92 1.49 -31.71
C ARG A 251 -1.59 1.27 -31.00
N LYS A 252 -1.37 1.96 -29.88
CA LYS A 252 -0.08 1.97 -29.16
C LYS A 252 0.04 0.93 -28.05
N TYR A 253 -1.07 0.35 -27.60
CA TYR A 253 -1.09 -0.54 -26.43
C TYR A 253 -0.12 -1.73 -26.59
N LEU A 254 -0.21 -2.48 -27.69
CA LEU A 254 0.65 -3.64 -27.92
C LEU A 254 2.12 -3.29 -28.09
N LEU A 255 2.46 -2.13 -28.68
CA LEU A 255 3.85 -1.65 -28.74
C LEU A 255 4.42 -1.53 -27.31
N THR A 256 3.66 -0.89 -26.42
CA THR A 256 4.07 -0.66 -25.03
C THR A 256 4.22 -1.95 -24.25
N GLU A 257 3.29 -2.89 -24.40
CA GLU A 257 3.35 -4.20 -23.76
C GLU A 257 4.47 -5.09 -24.31
N SER A 258 4.74 -5.02 -25.62
CA SER A 258 5.86 -5.72 -26.25
C SER A 258 7.20 -5.26 -25.70
N LEU A 259 7.41 -3.94 -25.65
CA LEU A 259 8.63 -3.34 -25.10
C LEU A 259 8.85 -3.72 -23.64
N ARG A 260 7.78 -3.75 -22.82
CA ARG A 260 7.85 -4.22 -21.43
C ARG A 260 8.23 -5.70 -21.34
N THR A 261 7.63 -6.52 -22.19
CA THR A 261 7.88 -7.98 -22.23
C THR A 261 9.31 -8.29 -22.64
N PHE A 262 9.84 -7.60 -23.66
CA PHE A 262 11.22 -7.76 -24.12
C PHE A 262 12.22 -7.26 -23.09
N GLU A 263 11.93 -6.15 -22.40
CA GLU A 263 12.78 -5.63 -21.33
C GLU A 263 12.89 -6.64 -20.17
N GLN A 264 11.78 -7.23 -19.73
CA GLN A 264 11.78 -8.28 -18.69
C GLN A 264 12.52 -9.54 -19.13
N ALA A 265 12.48 -9.84 -20.43
CA ALA A 265 13.15 -10.99 -21.03
C ALA A 265 14.63 -10.75 -21.36
N GLY A 266 15.12 -9.51 -21.30
CA GLY A 266 16.47 -9.14 -21.74
C GLY A 266 16.70 -9.22 -23.25
N GLU A 267 15.63 -9.18 -24.07
CA GLU A 267 15.70 -9.30 -25.53
C GLU A 267 16.03 -7.92 -26.17
N TRP A 268 17.24 -7.42 -25.94
CA TRP A 268 17.63 -6.05 -26.34
C TRP A 268 17.61 -5.81 -27.86
N ASP A 269 17.91 -6.82 -28.67
CA ASP A 269 17.82 -6.70 -30.13
C ASP A 269 16.40 -6.42 -30.61
N GLN A 270 15.42 -7.15 -30.07
CA GLN A 270 13.99 -6.96 -30.38
C GLN A 270 13.50 -5.57 -29.93
N ILE A 271 13.99 -5.07 -28.79
CA ILE A 271 13.68 -3.71 -28.32
C ILE A 271 14.23 -2.68 -29.31
N TYR A 272 15.49 -2.82 -29.72
CA TYR A 272 16.12 -1.89 -30.65
C TYR A 272 15.35 -1.84 -31.97
N ASP A 273 15.11 -3.00 -32.57
CA ASP A 273 14.48 -3.11 -33.89
C ASP A 273 13.03 -2.59 -33.86
N LEU A 274 12.27 -2.89 -32.79
CA LEU A 274 10.89 -2.42 -32.63
C LEU A 274 10.81 -0.91 -32.37
N CYS A 275 11.72 -0.35 -31.55
CA CYS A 275 11.80 1.09 -31.35
C CYS A 275 12.19 1.82 -32.64
N GLU A 276 13.18 1.31 -33.38
CA GLU A 276 13.59 1.89 -34.66
C GLU A 276 12.42 1.89 -35.65
N TYR A 277 11.75 0.75 -35.81
CA TYR A 277 10.56 0.63 -36.65
C TYR A 277 9.49 1.67 -36.27
N ALA A 278 9.18 1.80 -34.98
CA ALA A 278 8.12 2.68 -34.51
C ALA A 278 8.45 4.17 -34.65
N LEU A 279 9.72 4.56 -34.43
CA LEU A 279 10.18 5.96 -34.46
C LEU A 279 10.56 6.46 -35.86
N THR A 280 10.93 5.57 -36.78
CA THR A 280 11.22 5.94 -38.19
C THR A 280 9.97 6.11 -39.04
N ARG A 281 8.80 5.75 -38.50
CA ARG A 281 7.52 5.88 -39.20
C ARG A 281 7.22 7.33 -39.55
N LYS A 282 6.73 7.54 -40.77
CA LYS A 282 6.27 8.84 -41.26
C LYS A 282 4.74 8.98 -41.15
N GLY A 283 4.28 10.21 -40.94
CA GLY A 283 2.88 10.61 -41.04
C GLY A 283 2.45 10.89 -42.48
N ASP A 284 1.21 11.36 -42.64
CA ASP A 284 0.61 11.64 -43.95
C ASP A 284 1.31 12.78 -44.71
N ASP A 285 2.06 13.63 -44.01
CA ASP A 285 2.81 14.77 -44.54
C ASP A 285 4.30 14.45 -44.81
N ASP A 286 4.67 13.16 -44.87
CA ASP A 286 6.04 12.65 -45.01
C ASP A 286 7.01 13.08 -43.89
N LYS A 287 6.49 13.67 -42.80
CA LYS A 287 7.27 14.00 -41.60
C LYS A 287 7.30 12.84 -40.60
N PRO A 288 8.28 12.77 -39.70
CA PRO A 288 8.31 11.79 -38.61
C PRO A 288 7.03 11.80 -37.77
N SER A 289 6.50 10.61 -37.49
CA SER A 289 5.29 10.42 -36.69
C SER A 289 5.60 10.52 -35.20
N PHE A 290 4.80 11.30 -34.48
CA PHE A 290 4.91 11.41 -33.02
C PHE A 290 4.21 10.28 -32.24
N LEU A 291 3.62 9.28 -32.91
CA LEU A 291 2.84 8.22 -32.29
C LEU A 291 3.66 7.38 -31.27
N ALA A 292 4.91 7.06 -31.60
CA ALA A 292 5.85 6.36 -30.71
C ALA A 292 6.78 7.30 -29.92
N PHE A 293 6.64 8.62 -30.10
CA PHE A 293 7.57 9.59 -29.52
C PHE A 293 7.24 9.88 -28.05
N ASP A 294 7.63 8.95 -27.18
CA ASP A 294 7.59 9.12 -25.73
C ASP A 294 8.95 8.76 -25.10
N MET A 295 9.19 9.26 -23.90
CA MET A 295 10.49 9.08 -23.22
C MET A 295 10.79 7.63 -22.84
N ARG A 296 9.78 6.77 -22.62
CA ARG A 296 10.04 5.36 -22.31
C ARG A 296 10.59 4.64 -23.54
N THR A 297 9.96 4.85 -24.69
CA THR A 297 10.41 4.29 -25.97
C THR A 297 11.83 4.75 -26.30
N TRP A 298 12.12 6.05 -26.15
CA TRP A 298 13.48 6.59 -26.38
C TRP A 298 14.53 6.05 -25.40
N LYS A 299 14.24 6.04 -24.09
CA LYS A 299 15.15 5.47 -23.08
C LYS A 299 15.46 4.00 -23.36
N LEU A 300 14.45 3.22 -23.77
CA LEU A 300 14.63 1.82 -24.16
C LEU A 300 15.44 1.67 -25.46
N PHE A 301 15.19 2.52 -26.45
CA PHE A 301 15.93 2.49 -27.72
C PHE A 301 17.42 2.77 -27.52
N VAL A 302 17.74 3.82 -26.74
CA VAL A 302 19.11 4.18 -26.36
C VAL A 302 19.77 3.08 -25.53
N LYS A 303 19.06 2.54 -24.53
CA LYS A 303 19.57 1.43 -23.71
C LYS A 303 19.86 0.20 -24.56
N ALA A 304 18.94 -0.19 -25.44
CA ALA A 304 19.10 -1.36 -26.31
C ALA A 304 20.28 -1.21 -27.29
N ALA A 305 20.54 -0.01 -27.80
CA ALA A 305 21.71 0.26 -28.65
C ALA A 305 23.03 -0.05 -27.95
N SER A 306 23.13 0.20 -26.64
CA SER A 306 24.33 -0.14 -25.86
C SER A 306 24.61 -1.65 -25.76
N PHE A 307 23.61 -2.49 -26.03
CA PHE A 307 23.73 -3.96 -26.05
C PHE A 307 23.92 -4.54 -27.47
N LYS A 308 23.88 -3.71 -28.53
CA LYS A 308 24.16 -4.17 -29.90
C LYS A 308 25.62 -4.59 -30.06
N SER A 309 25.87 -5.59 -30.89
CA SER A 309 27.23 -6.05 -31.25
C SER A 309 28.10 -4.94 -31.87
N ASN A 310 27.49 -4.05 -32.66
CA ASN A 310 28.11 -2.83 -33.17
C ASN A 310 27.40 -1.60 -32.57
N SER A 311 27.78 -1.26 -31.34
CA SER A 311 27.21 -0.14 -30.58
C SER A 311 27.40 1.21 -31.30
N GLU A 312 28.57 1.48 -31.87
CA GLU A 312 28.83 2.75 -32.58
C GLU A 312 27.89 2.97 -33.77
N ALA A 313 27.68 1.95 -34.60
CA ALA A 313 26.73 2.03 -35.71
C ALA A 313 25.28 2.20 -35.23
N ALA A 314 24.90 1.52 -34.14
CA ALA A 314 23.58 1.66 -33.54
C ALA A 314 23.33 3.09 -32.99
N PHE A 315 24.34 3.69 -32.34
CA PHE A 315 24.27 5.08 -31.86
C PHE A 315 24.27 6.11 -33.01
N SER A 316 25.00 5.84 -34.11
CA SER A 316 24.91 6.67 -35.33
C SER A 316 23.50 6.66 -35.88
N ARG A 317 22.88 5.48 -35.98
CA ARG A 317 21.52 5.34 -36.47
C ARG A 317 20.49 6.03 -35.57
N LEU A 318 20.63 5.90 -34.25
CA LEU A 318 19.83 6.62 -33.26
C LEU A 318 19.87 8.15 -33.48
N THR A 319 21.06 8.67 -33.79
CA THR A 319 21.28 10.09 -34.06
C THR A 319 20.50 10.50 -35.31
N ASP A 320 20.60 9.75 -36.41
CA ASP A 320 19.84 10.01 -37.64
C ASP A 320 18.32 10.05 -37.40
N VAL A 321 17.80 9.11 -36.61
CA VAL A 321 16.38 9.05 -36.28
C VAL A 321 15.96 10.27 -35.46
N LEU A 322 16.76 10.67 -34.46
CA LEU A 322 16.46 11.82 -33.61
C LEU A 322 16.56 13.14 -34.39
N ASP A 323 17.55 13.29 -35.26
CA ASP A 323 17.76 14.49 -36.09
C ASP A 323 16.56 14.79 -36.99
N ALA A 324 15.88 13.74 -37.48
CA ALA A 324 14.63 13.91 -38.24
C ALA A 324 13.54 14.61 -37.41
N PHE A 325 13.44 14.33 -36.10
CA PHE A 325 12.52 15.00 -35.19
C PHE A 325 13.01 16.39 -34.78
N VAL A 326 14.32 16.57 -34.54
CA VAL A 326 14.92 17.87 -34.23
C VAL A 326 14.67 18.87 -35.36
N ALA A 327 14.78 18.43 -36.62
CA ALA A 327 14.52 19.27 -37.80
C ALA A 327 13.11 19.88 -37.85
N ILE A 328 12.12 19.22 -37.23
CA ILE A 328 10.73 19.69 -37.19
C ILE A 328 10.32 20.24 -35.81
N GLN A 329 11.24 20.25 -34.83
CA GLN A 329 10.97 20.59 -33.44
C GLN A 329 10.30 21.96 -33.28
N SER A 330 10.74 22.97 -34.03
CA SER A 330 10.19 24.34 -33.96
C SER A 330 8.68 24.41 -34.25
N THR A 331 8.19 23.52 -35.12
CA THR A 331 6.78 23.41 -35.51
C THR A 331 5.98 22.37 -34.71
N ALA A 332 6.64 21.57 -33.87
CA ALA A 332 6.00 20.53 -33.08
C ALA A 332 5.16 21.11 -31.92
N PRO A 333 4.12 20.38 -31.46
CA PRO A 333 3.40 20.73 -30.23
C PRO A 333 4.35 20.82 -29.02
N PRO A 334 4.05 21.65 -28.00
CA PRO A 334 4.93 21.89 -26.84
C PRO A 334 5.39 20.61 -26.12
N MET A 335 4.51 19.62 -25.97
CA MET A 335 4.85 18.34 -25.33
C MET A 335 5.97 17.61 -26.07
N TYR A 336 5.92 17.58 -27.40
CA TYR A 336 6.93 16.90 -28.21
C TYR A 336 8.22 17.71 -28.32
N LYS A 337 8.15 19.05 -28.32
CA LYS A 337 9.34 19.91 -28.22
C LYS A 337 10.19 19.52 -27.02
N LYS A 338 9.56 19.40 -25.85
CA LYS A 338 10.22 18.97 -24.61
C LYS A 338 10.78 17.54 -24.74
N ASN A 339 9.98 16.57 -25.20
CA ASN A 339 10.46 15.20 -25.33
C ASN A 339 11.63 15.07 -26.32
N ILE A 340 11.65 15.85 -27.40
CA ILE A 340 12.78 15.88 -28.35
C ILE A 340 14.05 16.33 -27.62
N SER A 341 13.97 17.45 -26.89
CA SER A 341 15.07 17.96 -26.09
C SER A 341 15.57 16.93 -25.06
N LEU A 342 14.65 16.22 -24.38
CA LEU A 342 15.02 15.16 -23.43
C LEU A 342 15.62 13.91 -24.10
N ALA A 343 15.16 13.54 -25.30
CA ALA A 343 15.78 12.47 -26.07
C ALA A 343 17.20 12.84 -26.51
N THR A 344 17.43 14.10 -26.90
CA THR A 344 18.79 14.64 -27.15
C THR A 344 19.67 14.54 -25.91
N LEU A 345 19.13 14.84 -24.72
CA LEU A 345 19.84 14.69 -23.46
C LEU A 345 20.21 13.23 -23.18
N GLU A 346 19.26 12.31 -23.32
CA GLU A 346 19.48 10.87 -23.12
C GLU A 346 20.61 10.38 -24.04
N LEU A 347 20.60 10.78 -25.32
CA LEU A 347 21.65 10.42 -26.27
C LEU A 347 23.01 10.99 -25.87
N ALA A 348 23.07 12.26 -25.45
CA ALA A 348 24.31 12.90 -24.99
C ALA A 348 24.94 12.17 -23.78
N PHE A 349 24.12 11.59 -22.90
CA PHE A 349 24.57 10.88 -21.70
C PHE A 349 24.93 9.41 -21.92
N LYS A 350 24.51 8.81 -23.04
CA LYS A 350 24.69 7.36 -23.28
C LYS A 350 25.54 7.04 -24.49
N ASN A 351 25.73 7.97 -25.42
CA ASN A 351 26.52 7.75 -26.63
C ASN A 351 28.03 7.69 -26.32
N PRO A 352 28.72 6.55 -26.56
CA PRO A 352 30.15 6.38 -26.27
C PRO A 352 31.06 7.42 -26.94
N SER A 353 30.74 7.83 -28.17
CA SER A 353 31.52 8.82 -28.91
C SER A 353 31.48 10.20 -28.25
N ILE A 354 30.37 10.53 -27.57
CA ILE A 354 30.19 11.79 -26.83
C ILE A 354 30.87 11.73 -25.47
N LEU A 355 30.83 10.57 -24.81
CA LEU A 355 31.41 10.35 -23.48
C LEU A 355 32.95 10.44 -23.43
N SER A 356 33.62 10.41 -24.59
CA SER A 356 35.08 10.43 -24.69
C SER A 356 35.71 11.83 -24.42
N HIS A 357 34.90 12.89 -24.34
CA HIS A 357 35.37 14.26 -24.14
C HIS A 357 34.75 14.88 -22.87
N GLY A 358 35.58 15.10 -21.84
CA GLY A 358 35.19 15.76 -20.59
C GLY A 358 35.15 17.29 -20.70
N SER A 359 34.63 17.96 -19.67
CA SER A 359 34.70 19.44 -19.59
C SER A 359 36.14 19.89 -19.36
N THR A 360 36.52 21.02 -19.95
CA THR A 360 37.74 21.75 -19.60
C THR A 360 37.35 23.00 -18.81
N PRO A 361 38.29 23.67 -18.11
CA PRO A 361 37.98 24.89 -17.36
C PRO A 361 37.27 25.98 -18.19
N ASP A 362 37.55 26.04 -19.50
CA ASP A 362 37.02 27.07 -20.40
C ASP A 362 35.88 26.60 -21.32
N LYS A 363 35.57 25.30 -21.37
CA LYS A 363 34.57 24.75 -22.30
C LYS A 363 33.73 23.63 -21.67
N PRO A 364 32.38 23.69 -21.81
CA PRO A 364 31.53 22.63 -21.30
C PRO A 364 31.71 21.35 -22.13
N SER A 365 31.56 20.19 -21.50
CA SER A 365 31.33 18.94 -22.24
C SER A 365 30.00 19.02 -23.01
N ALA A 366 29.84 18.16 -24.01
CA ALA A 366 28.58 18.06 -24.76
C ALA A 366 27.37 17.76 -23.85
N ARG A 367 27.59 17.00 -22.76
CA ARG A 367 26.57 16.71 -21.75
C ARG A 367 26.12 17.98 -21.01
N VAL A 368 27.09 18.74 -20.51
CA VAL A 368 26.83 20.00 -19.78
C VAL A 368 26.21 21.05 -20.70
N PHE A 369 26.69 21.16 -21.94
CA PHE A 369 26.11 22.05 -22.95
C PHE A 369 24.63 21.73 -23.22
N THR A 370 24.31 20.44 -23.42
CA THR A 370 22.94 19.99 -23.67
C THR A 370 22.04 20.26 -22.47
N LEU A 371 22.53 20.08 -21.24
CA LEU A 371 21.79 20.44 -20.01
C LEU A 371 21.41 21.92 -19.99
N TYR A 372 22.35 22.83 -20.27
CA TYR A 372 22.06 24.25 -20.30
C TYR A 372 21.03 24.62 -21.36
N MET A 373 21.16 24.09 -22.57
CA MET A 373 20.20 24.33 -23.65
C MET A 373 18.77 23.95 -23.23
N ILE A 374 18.60 22.81 -22.55
CA ILE A 374 17.29 22.33 -22.10
C ILE A 374 16.75 23.22 -20.98
N LEU A 375 17.58 23.55 -20.00
CA LEU A 375 17.20 24.44 -18.90
C LEU A 375 16.82 25.84 -19.40
N GLN A 376 17.47 26.37 -20.43
CA GLN A 376 17.06 27.63 -21.05
C GLN A 376 15.66 27.55 -21.67
N GLN A 377 15.30 26.41 -22.27
CA GLN A 377 13.99 26.18 -22.89
C GLN A 377 12.88 25.93 -21.86
N SER A 378 13.19 25.26 -20.75
CA SER A 378 12.23 24.84 -19.73
C SER A 378 12.28 25.68 -18.44
N LEU A 379 13.07 26.76 -18.38
CA LEU A 379 13.41 27.50 -17.17
C LEU A 379 12.22 27.80 -16.23
N PHE A 380 11.11 28.27 -16.80
CA PHE A 380 9.91 28.66 -16.04
C PHE A 380 8.89 27.54 -15.86
N GLN A 381 9.17 26.32 -16.34
CA GLN A 381 8.28 25.18 -16.22
C GLN A 381 8.47 24.47 -14.88
N ARG A 382 7.36 24.00 -14.29
CA ARG A 382 7.38 23.25 -13.02
C ARG A 382 8.30 22.02 -13.03
N ALA A 383 8.44 21.37 -14.19
CA ALA A 383 9.20 20.14 -14.34
C ALA A 383 10.70 20.35 -14.57
N ALA A 384 11.20 21.58 -14.71
CA ALA A 384 12.57 21.87 -15.15
C ALA A 384 13.65 21.14 -14.33
N PHE A 385 13.49 21.09 -13.01
CA PHE A 385 14.37 20.34 -12.12
C PHE A 385 14.25 18.82 -12.31
N ASP A 386 13.03 18.29 -12.25
CA ASP A 386 12.77 16.85 -12.31
C ASP A 386 13.14 16.22 -13.65
N ASP A 387 13.04 16.98 -14.73
CA ASP A 387 13.40 16.57 -16.08
C ASP A 387 14.90 16.25 -16.23
N VAL A 388 15.77 16.95 -15.49
CA VAL A 388 17.23 16.85 -15.66
C VAL A 388 17.98 16.27 -14.44
N LYS A 389 17.34 16.15 -13.26
CA LYS A 389 18.03 15.74 -12.03
C LYS A 389 18.72 14.38 -12.12
N GLU A 390 18.12 13.41 -12.81
CA GLU A 390 18.72 12.08 -13.00
C GLU A 390 20.02 12.14 -13.83
N TYR A 391 20.13 13.09 -14.75
CA TYR A 391 21.30 13.29 -15.59
C TYR A 391 22.39 14.06 -14.86
N ILE A 392 22.03 15.09 -14.08
CA ILE A 392 23.00 15.84 -13.27
C ILE A 392 23.68 14.93 -12.25
N ALA A 393 22.95 13.96 -11.67
CA ALA A 393 23.53 12.97 -10.77
C ALA A 393 24.53 12.00 -11.44
N GLN A 394 24.61 11.97 -12.79
CA GLN A 394 25.54 11.16 -13.57
C GLN A 394 26.77 11.95 -14.09
N LEU A 395 26.86 13.26 -13.81
CA LEU A 395 28.01 14.07 -14.21
C LEU A 395 29.28 13.62 -13.48
N SER A 396 30.43 13.76 -14.14
CA SER A 396 31.72 13.67 -13.43
C SER A 396 31.87 14.84 -12.45
N ILE A 397 32.79 14.73 -11.50
CA ILE A 397 33.03 15.81 -10.54
C ILE A 397 33.43 17.12 -11.23
N ASP A 398 34.25 17.06 -12.28
CA ASP A 398 34.70 18.22 -13.03
C ASP A 398 33.57 18.86 -13.83
N GLU A 399 32.71 18.05 -14.44
CA GLU A 399 31.50 18.54 -15.12
C GLU A 399 30.50 19.16 -14.14
N ALA A 400 30.32 18.55 -12.97
CA ALA A 400 29.42 19.06 -11.94
C ALA A 400 29.90 20.41 -11.39
N ARG A 401 31.22 20.55 -11.14
CA ARG A 401 31.82 21.85 -10.76
C ARG A 401 31.63 22.88 -11.86
N TYR A 402 32.00 22.56 -13.11
CA TYR A 402 31.80 23.46 -14.24
C TYR A 402 30.33 23.90 -14.38
N PHE A 403 29.39 22.96 -14.23
CA PHE A 403 27.95 23.21 -14.32
C PHE A 403 27.47 24.16 -13.23
N ILE A 404 27.92 24.01 -11.98
CA ILE A 404 27.53 24.93 -10.90
C ILE A 404 28.19 26.30 -11.06
N ASP A 405 29.50 26.34 -11.31
CA ASP A 405 30.27 27.59 -11.36
C ASP A 405 29.83 28.52 -12.51
N ASN A 406 29.29 27.95 -13.59
CA ASN A 406 28.81 28.69 -14.76
C ASN A 406 27.28 28.75 -14.89
N PHE A 407 26.53 28.29 -13.88
CA PHE A 407 25.07 28.14 -13.97
C PHE A 407 24.37 29.48 -14.20
N SER A 408 24.58 30.41 -13.26
CA SER A 408 23.98 31.74 -13.29
C SER A 408 24.40 32.54 -14.51
N THR A 409 25.69 32.52 -14.87
CA THR A 409 26.22 33.26 -16.03
C THR A 409 25.61 32.78 -17.35
N THR A 410 25.30 31.49 -17.47
CA THR A 410 24.75 30.89 -18.70
C THR A 410 23.24 31.11 -18.85
N LEU A 411 22.48 31.15 -17.75
CA LEU A 411 21.00 31.16 -17.81
C LEU A 411 20.34 32.54 -17.63
N LEU A 412 21.03 33.51 -17.04
CA LEU A 412 20.50 34.86 -16.83
C LEU A 412 20.34 35.65 -18.14
N GLY A 413 21.22 35.45 -19.12
CA GLY A 413 21.26 36.24 -20.35
C GLY A 413 21.70 37.70 -20.12
N ASP A 414 21.67 38.53 -21.16
CA ASP A 414 22.28 39.87 -21.14
C ASP A 414 21.49 40.92 -20.34
N THR A 415 20.17 40.75 -20.20
CA THR A 415 19.27 41.66 -19.46
C THR A 415 18.21 40.89 -18.67
N PRO A 416 18.57 40.23 -17.56
CA PRO A 416 17.63 39.43 -16.78
C PRO A 416 16.61 40.32 -16.05
N ASP A 417 15.33 39.99 -16.20
CA ASP A 417 14.30 40.48 -15.28
C ASP A 417 14.40 39.79 -13.91
N GLU A 418 13.68 40.34 -12.93
CA GLU A 418 13.73 39.83 -11.56
C GLU A 418 13.18 38.40 -11.42
N GLN A 419 12.15 38.04 -12.20
CA GLN A 419 11.57 36.70 -12.19
C GLN A 419 12.58 35.66 -12.67
N ARG A 420 13.24 35.93 -13.80
CA ARG A 420 14.29 35.10 -14.35
C ARG A 420 15.42 34.93 -13.35
N LYS A 421 15.86 36.01 -12.71
CA LYS A 421 16.93 35.95 -11.72
C LYS A 421 16.58 35.02 -10.57
N VAL A 422 15.41 35.20 -9.95
CA VAL A 422 14.96 34.35 -8.84
C VAL A 422 14.81 32.89 -9.26
N VAL A 423 14.24 32.61 -10.44
CA VAL A 423 14.09 31.23 -10.93
C VAL A 423 15.44 30.55 -11.18
N VAL A 424 16.42 31.28 -11.73
CA VAL A 424 17.80 30.77 -11.89
C VAL A 424 18.41 30.48 -10.52
N ASP A 425 18.32 31.41 -9.57
CA ASP A 425 18.83 31.22 -8.20
C ASP A 425 18.21 29.97 -7.52
N VAL A 426 16.89 29.77 -7.69
CA VAL A 426 16.18 28.58 -7.17
C VAL A 426 16.64 27.28 -7.83
N LEU A 427 16.80 27.25 -9.15
CA LEU A 427 17.26 26.03 -9.81
C LEU A 427 18.71 25.72 -9.46
N GLU A 428 19.58 26.72 -9.40
CA GLU A 428 20.97 26.56 -8.99
C GLU A 428 21.04 25.91 -7.61
N ILE A 429 20.29 26.42 -6.63
CA ILE A 429 20.35 25.92 -5.27
C ILE A 429 19.76 24.51 -5.13
N LYS A 430 18.72 24.18 -5.90
CA LYS A 430 18.17 22.82 -5.98
C LYS A 430 19.21 21.84 -6.55
N PHE A 431 19.93 22.20 -7.61
CA PHE A 431 20.97 21.34 -8.18
C PHE A 431 22.20 21.22 -7.26
N ARG A 432 22.58 22.29 -6.56
CA ARG A 432 23.64 22.21 -5.54
C ARG A 432 23.23 21.31 -4.38
N TYR A 433 21.98 21.33 -3.94
CA TYR A 433 21.46 20.38 -2.94
C TYR A 433 21.49 18.94 -3.45
N LEU A 434 21.00 18.70 -4.68
CA LEU A 434 21.04 17.39 -5.34
C LEU A 434 22.46 16.82 -5.34
N LEU A 435 23.45 17.60 -5.77
CA LEU A 435 24.87 17.20 -5.80
C LEU A 435 25.42 16.97 -4.38
N THR A 436 25.09 17.83 -3.41
CA THR A 436 25.55 17.68 -2.01
C THR A 436 25.01 16.40 -1.35
N SER A 437 23.81 15.95 -1.75
CA SER A 437 23.22 14.69 -1.28
C SER A 437 23.77 13.45 -2.02
N CYS A 438 24.52 13.63 -3.11
CA CYS A 438 25.01 12.56 -3.96
C CYS A 438 26.27 11.90 -3.38
N ARG A 439 26.24 10.57 -3.16
CA ARG A 439 27.39 9.83 -2.60
C ARG A 439 28.64 9.91 -3.47
N ALA A 440 28.49 10.03 -4.79
CA ALA A 440 29.62 10.19 -5.71
C ALA A 440 30.42 11.50 -5.51
N THR A 441 29.91 12.44 -4.70
CA THR A 441 30.62 13.68 -4.35
C THR A 441 31.41 13.56 -3.04
N LEU A 442 31.55 12.35 -2.51
CA LEU A 442 32.33 12.04 -1.32
C LEU A 442 33.46 11.08 -1.68
N ASP A 443 34.67 11.36 -1.22
CA ASP A 443 35.83 10.48 -1.34
C ASP A 443 36.22 9.91 0.02
N HIS A 444 36.64 8.64 0.06
CA HIS A 444 36.97 7.97 1.32
C HIS A 444 38.33 8.41 1.85
N VAL A 445 38.38 8.81 3.12
CA VAL A 445 39.65 9.00 3.81
C VAL A 445 40.12 7.66 4.36
N VAL A 446 41.30 7.19 3.96
CA VAL A 446 41.90 5.96 4.53
C VAL A 446 42.26 6.24 5.99
N VAL A 447 41.48 5.70 6.92
CA VAL A 447 41.77 5.81 8.35
C VAL A 447 42.65 4.62 8.77
N VAL A 448 43.90 4.88 9.14
CA VAL A 448 44.79 3.89 9.76
C VAL A 448 44.58 3.92 11.27
N GLY A 449 43.71 3.05 11.80
CA GLY A 449 43.43 2.90 13.24
C GLY A 449 41.97 2.56 13.56
N ASP A 450 41.69 2.15 14.80
CA ASP A 450 40.38 1.74 15.36
C ASP A 450 39.34 2.90 15.47
N ALA A 451 39.18 3.73 14.44
CA ALA A 451 38.11 4.73 14.41
C ALA A 451 36.78 4.09 14.01
N ALA A 452 35.73 4.33 14.82
CA ALA A 452 34.43 3.65 14.69
C ALA A 452 33.53 4.18 13.55
N GLU A 453 33.85 5.30 12.89
CA GLU A 453 33.04 5.88 11.82
C GLU A 453 33.88 6.29 10.59
N PRO A 454 33.42 6.00 9.36
CA PRO A 454 34.13 6.37 8.14
C PRO A 454 34.13 7.89 7.92
N GLN A 455 35.32 8.46 7.70
CA GLN A 455 35.50 9.85 7.32
C GLN A 455 35.54 9.99 5.80
N PHE A 456 34.96 11.09 5.30
CA PHE A 456 34.88 11.40 3.89
C PHE A 456 35.44 12.80 3.61
N THR A 457 35.96 13.03 2.41
CA THR A 457 36.25 14.36 1.89
C THR A 457 35.17 14.74 0.90
N CYS A 458 34.52 15.89 1.10
CA CYS A 458 33.56 16.42 0.14
C CYS A 458 34.30 16.93 -1.09
N LEU A 459 34.02 16.35 -2.26
CA LEU A 459 34.65 16.74 -3.51
C LEU A 459 34.15 18.09 -4.05
N LEU A 460 33.08 18.65 -3.48
CA LEU A 460 32.57 19.97 -3.89
C LEU A 460 33.30 21.12 -3.17
N CYS A 461 33.55 21.00 -1.87
CA CYS A 461 34.16 22.05 -1.05
C CYS A 461 35.52 21.66 -0.42
N SER A 462 35.97 20.43 -0.64
CA SER A 462 37.20 19.85 -0.07
C SER A 462 37.22 19.70 1.46
N ALA A 463 36.10 19.91 2.15
CA ALA A 463 36.01 19.74 3.60
C ALA A 463 35.83 18.27 4.01
N THR A 464 36.34 17.90 5.17
CA THR A 464 36.11 16.58 5.78
C THR A 464 34.67 16.50 6.33
N ALA A 465 34.02 15.34 6.17
CA ALA A 465 32.64 15.08 6.55
C ALA A 465 32.48 13.67 7.13
N ASN A 466 31.57 13.52 8.10
CA ASN A 466 31.14 12.23 8.64
C ASN A 466 29.74 11.92 8.10
N GLY A 467 29.66 11.45 6.86
CA GLY A 467 28.40 11.28 6.13
C GLY A 467 28.13 12.42 5.15
N SER A 468 27.10 13.25 5.40
CA SER A 468 26.80 14.40 4.54
C SER A 468 27.72 15.59 4.88
N CYS A 469 28.08 16.41 3.88
CA CYS A 469 28.93 17.59 4.09
C CYS A 469 28.16 18.70 4.83
N THR A 470 28.45 18.88 6.12
CA THR A 470 27.79 19.89 6.97
C THR A 470 28.02 21.31 6.47
N GLY A 471 29.25 21.67 6.09
CA GLY A 471 29.56 23.01 5.56
C GLY A 471 28.80 23.36 4.27
N CYS A 472 28.66 22.40 3.34
CA CYS A 472 27.83 22.61 2.14
C CYS A 472 26.35 22.76 2.50
N LEU A 473 25.83 21.95 3.42
CA LEU A 473 24.43 22.01 3.84
C LEU A 473 24.11 23.34 4.56
N GLU A 474 25.00 23.84 5.42
CA GLU A 474 24.86 25.14 6.07
C GLU A 474 24.90 26.29 5.05
N SER A 475 25.84 26.24 4.10
CA SER A 475 25.93 27.20 3.00
C SER A 475 24.66 27.22 2.14
N LEU A 476 24.10 26.04 1.84
CA LEU A 476 22.85 25.89 1.10
C LEU A 476 21.66 26.46 1.87
N ALA A 477 21.49 26.09 3.14
CA ALA A 477 20.40 26.63 3.96
C ALA A 477 20.47 28.16 4.07
N THR A 478 21.67 28.69 4.32
CA THR A 478 21.94 30.13 4.39
C THR A 478 21.58 30.83 3.08
N SER A 479 22.02 30.29 1.95
CA SER A 479 21.78 30.87 0.63
C SER A 479 20.29 30.83 0.28
N ALA A 480 19.62 29.70 0.54
CA ALA A 480 18.20 29.53 0.27
C ALA A 480 17.34 30.53 1.06
N LEU A 481 17.62 30.70 2.35
CA LEU A 481 16.93 31.67 3.20
C LEU A 481 17.21 33.12 2.79
N SER A 482 18.43 33.43 2.36
CA SER A 482 18.77 34.78 1.86
C SER A 482 18.04 35.14 0.57
N ILE A 483 17.96 34.19 -0.37
CA ILE A 483 17.17 34.34 -1.60
C ILE A 483 15.68 34.44 -1.25
N TYR A 484 15.20 33.64 -0.29
CA TYR A 484 13.81 33.68 0.18
C TYR A 484 13.44 35.08 0.66
N GLN A 485 14.26 35.70 1.53
CA GLN A 485 14.01 37.05 2.03
C GLN A 485 13.94 38.09 0.92
N THR A 486 14.78 37.93 -0.09
CA THR A 486 14.79 38.81 -1.27
C THR A 486 13.49 38.64 -2.05
N ALA A 487 13.10 37.40 -2.33
CA ALA A 487 11.87 37.05 -3.03
C ALA A 487 10.59 37.48 -2.27
N ASP A 488 10.60 37.43 -0.94
CA ASP A 488 9.46 37.85 -0.12
C ASP A 488 9.25 39.38 -0.21
N LYS A 489 10.34 40.15 -0.16
CA LYS A 489 10.33 41.61 -0.33
C LYS A 489 9.84 42.05 -1.72
N SER A 490 10.07 41.25 -2.75
CA SER A 490 9.62 41.51 -4.13
C SER A 490 8.49 40.60 -4.61
N SER A 491 7.70 40.05 -3.68
CA SER A 491 6.62 39.10 -3.98
C SER A 491 5.60 39.57 -5.04
N ALA A 492 5.38 40.89 -5.16
CA ALA A 492 4.54 41.46 -6.21
C ALA A 492 5.09 41.20 -7.63
N ASN A 493 6.41 41.23 -7.79
CA ASN A 493 7.11 41.04 -9.06
C ASN A 493 7.21 39.56 -9.44
N LEU A 494 6.96 38.63 -8.51
CA LEU A 494 7.04 37.18 -8.72
C LEU A 494 5.68 36.54 -9.05
N LYS A 495 4.63 37.33 -9.22
CA LYS A 495 3.29 36.84 -9.60
C LYS A 495 3.29 36.25 -11.01
N GLY A 496 2.49 35.19 -11.21
CA GLY A 496 2.31 34.54 -12.51
C GLY A 496 3.30 33.42 -12.81
N LEU A 497 4.25 33.15 -11.93
CA LEU A 497 5.11 31.97 -12.01
C LEU A 497 4.32 30.67 -11.77
N ALA A 498 4.75 29.59 -12.42
CA ALA A 498 4.11 28.29 -12.30
C ALA A 498 4.27 27.65 -10.91
N ILE A 499 5.32 28.03 -10.17
CA ILE A 499 5.57 27.67 -8.77
C ILE A 499 5.95 28.95 -8.05
N ASP A 500 5.46 29.14 -6.83
CA ASP A 500 6.01 30.15 -5.92
C ASP A 500 7.47 29.78 -5.56
N PRO A 501 8.48 30.57 -5.96
CA PRO A 501 9.89 30.23 -5.72
C PRO A 501 10.22 30.03 -4.23
N ARG A 502 9.45 30.67 -3.34
CA ARG A 502 9.59 30.55 -1.88
C ARG A 502 9.32 29.13 -1.38
N VAL A 503 8.46 28.37 -2.05
CA VAL A 503 8.17 26.97 -1.74
C VAL A 503 9.42 26.10 -1.93
N ASP A 504 10.05 26.22 -3.11
CA ASP A 504 11.27 25.48 -3.43
C ASP A 504 12.44 25.88 -2.51
N LEU A 505 12.60 27.17 -2.21
CA LEU A 505 13.62 27.66 -1.29
C LEU A 505 13.42 27.14 0.14
N ALA A 506 12.18 27.14 0.63
CA ALA A 506 11.84 26.58 1.94
C ALA A 506 12.10 25.07 1.98
N LEU A 507 11.77 24.34 0.90
CA LEU A 507 12.05 22.90 0.80
C LEU A 507 13.57 22.63 0.83
N VAL A 508 14.38 23.34 0.04
CA VAL A 508 15.84 23.15 0.06
C VAL A 508 16.43 23.47 1.43
N ALA A 509 16.03 24.59 2.04
CA ALA A 509 16.50 24.97 3.36
C ALA A 509 16.09 23.94 4.44
N ALA A 510 14.83 23.53 4.47
CA ALA A 510 14.34 22.54 5.42
C ALA A 510 15.01 21.18 5.21
N SER A 511 15.15 20.71 3.97
CA SER A 511 15.84 19.44 3.67
C SER A 511 17.32 19.49 4.03
N ALA A 512 17.97 20.66 3.98
CA ALA A 512 19.33 20.83 4.49
C ALA A 512 19.38 20.81 6.03
N LEU A 513 18.47 21.52 6.69
CA LEU A 513 18.32 21.53 8.15
C LEU A 513 18.01 20.14 8.73
N LEU A 514 17.15 19.35 8.07
CA LEU A 514 16.87 17.96 8.45
C LEU A 514 18.09 17.04 8.34
N ARG A 515 18.99 17.30 7.38
CA ARG A 515 20.26 16.55 7.29
C ARG A 515 21.26 17.01 8.34
N LEU A 516 21.35 18.32 8.58
CA LEU A 516 22.16 18.91 9.64
C LEU A 516 21.71 18.49 11.04
N SER A 517 20.44 18.12 11.21
CA SER A 517 19.95 17.58 12.48
C SER A 517 20.53 16.19 12.80
N GLY A 518 21.13 15.49 11.83
CA GLY A 518 21.67 14.14 12.03
C GLY A 518 20.67 13.01 11.73
N LEU A 519 19.48 13.34 11.20
CA LEU A 519 18.43 12.35 10.85
C LEU A 519 18.88 11.32 9.78
N SER A 520 20.01 11.56 9.09
CA SER A 520 20.51 10.76 7.95
C SER A 520 21.35 9.52 8.30
N THR A 521 21.59 9.21 9.57
CA THR A 521 22.59 8.19 10.00
C THR A 521 22.08 6.74 10.08
N LEU A 522 20.83 6.45 9.71
CA LEU A 522 20.19 5.14 9.94
C LEU A 522 20.03 4.11 8.78
N PRO A 523 20.58 4.22 7.54
CA PRO A 523 20.18 3.25 6.50
C PRO A 523 20.78 1.83 6.60
N SER A 524 21.72 1.57 7.52
CA SER A 524 22.48 0.30 7.52
C SER A 524 22.77 -0.31 8.89
N GLN A 525 22.16 0.19 9.96
CA GLN A 525 22.22 -0.47 11.27
C GLN A 525 20.91 -1.22 11.54
N PRO A 526 20.95 -2.40 12.20
CA PRO A 526 19.74 -3.04 12.72
C PRO A 526 18.93 -2.02 13.53
N PRO A 527 17.59 -2.13 13.60
CA PRO A 527 16.73 -1.13 14.22
C PRO A 527 17.34 -0.69 15.55
N SER A 528 17.74 0.59 15.61
CA SER A 528 18.35 1.20 16.79
C SER A 528 17.48 0.88 18.02
N ARG A 529 18.11 0.52 19.14
CA ARG A 529 17.40 0.37 20.43
C ARG A 529 16.79 1.69 20.92
N LEU A 530 17.24 2.82 20.36
CA LEU A 530 16.85 4.16 20.76
C LEU A 530 15.86 4.78 19.76
N PRO A 531 14.95 5.67 20.23
CA PRO A 531 14.02 6.40 19.39
C PRO A 531 14.71 7.16 18.25
N PRO A 532 14.05 7.36 17.09
CA PRO A 532 14.64 8.03 15.92
C PRO A 532 15.25 9.42 16.21
N LEU A 533 14.73 10.12 17.23
CA LEU A 533 15.13 11.48 17.59
C LEU A 533 16.10 11.56 18.78
N SER A 534 16.60 10.45 19.33
CA SER A 534 17.41 10.50 20.56
C SER A 534 18.81 11.10 20.39
N LYS A 535 19.28 11.27 19.15
CA LYS A 535 20.64 11.77 18.83
C LYS A 535 20.62 12.94 17.84
N VAL A 536 19.47 13.60 17.66
CA VAL A 536 19.34 14.67 16.68
C VAL A 536 19.67 16.03 17.29
N ASN A 537 20.24 16.93 16.49
CA ASN A 537 20.26 18.35 16.81
C ASN A 537 18.85 18.92 16.66
N ILE A 538 18.21 19.17 17.80
CA ILE A 538 16.81 19.60 17.88
C ILE A 538 16.59 20.98 17.29
N SER A 539 17.53 21.91 17.48
CA SER A 539 17.41 23.25 16.91
C SER A 539 17.19 23.17 15.41
N ARG A 540 18.05 22.43 14.69
CA ARG A 540 17.94 22.24 13.24
C ARG A 540 16.65 21.52 12.83
N LEU A 541 16.22 20.51 13.59
CA LEU A 541 14.95 19.81 13.32
C LEU A 541 13.75 20.74 13.45
N LEU A 542 13.64 21.48 14.56
CA LEU A 542 12.51 22.38 14.80
C LEU A 542 12.52 23.55 13.82
N GLN A 543 13.68 24.14 13.53
CA GLN A 543 13.84 25.17 12.50
C GLN A 543 13.30 24.70 11.14
N ALA A 544 13.60 23.45 10.74
CA ALA A 544 13.07 22.88 9.50
C ALA A 544 11.53 22.78 9.52
N VAL A 545 10.96 22.26 10.60
CA VAL A 545 9.51 22.05 10.72
C VAL A 545 8.76 23.38 10.74
N THR A 546 9.26 24.35 11.51
CA THR A 546 8.67 25.69 11.62
C THR A 546 8.74 26.44 10.30
N LEU A 547 9.85 26.35 9.58
CA LEU A 547 10.00 26.94 8.25
C LEU A 547 8.96 26.39 7.25
N ILE A 548 8.78 25.06 7.21
CA ILE A 548 7.78 24.44 6.34
C ILE A 548 6.35 24.81 6.77
N SER A 549 6.09 24.89 8.07
CA SER A 549 4.78 25.29 8.61
C SER A 549 4.43 26.74 8.23
N ALA A 550 5.38 27.64 8.37
CA ALA A 550 5.23 29.05 7.98
C ALA A 550 5.00 29.19 6.47
N GLN A 551 5.79 28.47 5.66
CA GLN A 551 5.61 28.49 4.20
C GLN A 551 4.25 27.91 3.78
N LEU A 552 3.80 26.78 4.37
CA LEU A 552 2.48 26.22 4.06
C LEU A 552 1.34 27.20 4.39
N THR A 553 1.50 28.03 5.42
CA THR A 553 0.51 29.07 5.74
C THR A 553 0.40 30.12 4.62
N LYS A 554 1.53 30.45 3.97
CA LYS A 554 1.57 31.35 2.81
C LYS A 554 1.10 30.67 1.51
N SER A 555 1.25 29.35 1.40
CA SER A 555 0.91 28.54 0.21
C SER A 555 0.09 27.28 0.58
N PRO A 556 -1.19 27.43 1.00
CA PRO A 556 -1.97 26.35 1.63
C PRO A 556 -2.30 25.16 0.71
N ASP A 557 -2.27 25.38 -0.61
CA ASP A 557 -2.59 24.35 -1.62
C ASP A 557 -1.39 23.46 -1.99
N GLU A 558 -0.20 23.72 -1.42
CA GLU A 558 1.01 22.95 -1.71
C GLU A 558 1.02 21.58 -1.00
N ILE A 559 0.53 20.57 -1.73
CA ILE A 559 0.48 19.17 -1.30
C ILE A 559 1.84 18.64 -0.79
N PRO A 560 2.99 18.88 -1.46
CA PRO A 560 4.27 18.33 -0.99
C PRO A 560 4.69 18.86 0.38
N LEU A 561 4.46 20.15 0.67
CA LEU A 561 4.72 20.73 2.00
C LEU A 561 3.80 20.13 3.06
N ARG A 562 2.53 19.96 2.73
CA ARG A 562 1.51 19.41 3.62
C ARG A 562 1.82 17.96 4.00
N ILE A 563 2.14 17.10 3.03
CA ILE A 563 2.53 15.70 3.26
C ILE A 563 3.83 15.62 4.08
N LEU A 564 4.81 16.47 3.77
CA LEU A 564 6.04 16.56 4.54
C LEU A 564 5.77 16.92 6.02
N LEU A 565 4.89 17.88 6.29
CA LEU A 565 4.49 18.24 7.66
C LEU A 565 3.74 17.12 8.37
N VAL A 566 2.89 16.35 7.68
CA VAL A 566 2.21 15.20 8.29
C VAL A 566 3.23 14.26 8.91
N HIS A 567 4.25 13.84 8.15
CA HIS A 567 5.29 12.93 8.65
C HIS A 567 6.18 13.59 9.72
N LEU A 568 6.56 14.87 9.55
CA LEU A 568 7.34 15.58 10.56
C LEU A 568 6.59 15.70 11.89
N TYR A 569 5.29 16.02 11.87
CA TYR A 569 4.48 16.08 13.08
C TYR A 569 4.28 14.71 13.72
N LEU A 570 4.08 13.65 12.93
CA LEU A 570 4.04 12.28 13.47
C LEU A 570 5.37 11.91 14.16
N LEU A 571 6.51 12.25 13.54
CA LEU A 571 7.84 12.04 14.11
C LEU A 571 8.06 12.83 15.41
N LEU A 572 7.49 14.05 15.50
CA LEU A 572 7.47 14.89 16.70
C LEU A 572 6.41 14.48 17.73
N GLY A 573 5.71 13.35 17.56
CA GLY A 573 4.65 12.90 18.48
C GLY A 573 3.40 13.79 18.50
N CYS A 574 3.24 14.65 17.49
CA CYS A 574 2.17 15.64 17.37
C CYS A 574 1.03 15.13 16.48
N GLY A 575 0.37 14.05 16.90
CA GLY A 575 -0.66 13.40 16.10
C GLY A 575 -1.85 14.29 15.73
N SER A 576 -2.27 15.21 16.61
CA SER A 576 -3.38 16.12 16.32
C SER A 576 -3.02 17.16 15.26
N LEU A 577 -1.80 17.73 15.29
CA LEU A 577 -1.31 18.61 14.23
C LEU A 577 -1.14 17.87 12.91
N ALA A 578 -0.63 16.64 12.94
CA ALA A 578 -0.55 15.79 11.76
C ALA A 578 -1.94 15.58 11.14
N TYR A 579 -2.95 15.29 11.96
CA TYR A 579 -4.32 15.09 11.49
C TYR A 579 -4.94 16.36 10.89
N GLN A 580 -4.68 17.52 11.49
CA GLN A 580 -5.09 18.82 10.92
C GLN A 580 -4.49 19.05 9.53
N GLN A 581 -3.25 18.63 9.28
CA GLN A 581 -2.64 18.73 7.96
C GLN A 581 -3.10 17.64 7.00
N TRP A 582 -3.48 16.46 7.50
CA TRP A 582 -3.99 15.35 6.71
C TRP A 582 -5.37 15.65 6.12
N LEU A 583 -6.29 16.24 6.89
CA LEU A 583 -7.69 16.45 6.47
C LEU A 583 -7.85 17.20 5.12
N PRO A 584 -7.13 18.31 4.84
CA PRO A 584 -7.23 19.02 3.58
C PRO A 584 -6.69 18.27 2.34
N LEU A 585 -5.89 17.22 2.52
CA LEU A 585 -5.48 16.35 1.40
C LEU A 585 -6.65 15.59 0.78
N ASP A 586 -7.73 15.43 1.55
CA ASP A 586 -9.00 14.87 1.10
C ASP A 586 -8.89 13.52 0.35
N VAL A 587 -8.01 12.65 0.85
CA VAL A 587 -7.78 11.30 0.30
C VAL A 587 -9.09 10.50 0.30
N LYS A 588 -9.50 10.04 -0.89
CA LYS A 588 -10.82 9.47 -1.17
C LYS A 588 -10.76 8.41 -2.27
N ARG A 589 -11.68 7.43 -2.23
CA ARG A 589 -11.86 6.41 -3.28
C ARG A 589 -10.58 5.61 -3.56
N THR A 590 -10.20 5.46 -4.83
CA THR A 590 -9.13 4.55 -5.29
C THR A 590 -7.75 4.88 -4.75
N ILE A 591 -7.48 6.14 -4.38
CA ILE A 591 -6.20 6.55 -3.79
C ILE A 591 -6.12 6.30 -2.27
N GLN A 592 -7.21 5.82 -1.65
CA GLN A 592 -7.20 5.45 -0.23
C GLN A 592 -6.17 4.35 0.05
N ASP A 593 -6.14 3.33 -0.80
CA ASP A 593 -5.28 2.15 -0.64
C ASP A 593 -3.78 2.51 -0.66
N SER A 594 -3.40 3.49 -1.48
CA SER A 594 -2.01 3.89 -1.67
C SER A 594 -1.55 5.06 -0.79
N LEU A 595 -2.42 6.01 -0.46
CA LEU A 595 -1.99 7.22 0.27
C LEU A 595 -2.33 7.19 1.76
N SER A 596 -3.38 6.48 2.19
CA SER A 596 -3.77 6.45 3.61
C SER A 596 -2.69 5.99 4.58
N PRO A 597 -1.81 5.01 4.22
CA PRO A 597 -0.73 4.62 5.11
C PRO A 597 0.24 5.75 5.47
N LEU A 598 0.33 6.82 4.68
CA LEU A 598 1.16 8.00 4.99
C LEU A 598 0.72 8.71 6.29
N PHE A 599 -0.50 8.44 6.77
CA PHE A 599 -1.01 8.95 8.04
C PHE A 599 -1.42 7.85 9.03
N PHE A 600 -2.08 6.80 8.55
CA PHE A 600 -2.71 5.81 9.43
C PHE A 600 -1.77 4.68 9.88
N ASP A 601 -0.59 4.49 9.28
CA ASP A 601 0.33 3.44 9.75
C ASP A 601 0.83 3.72 11.18
N ARG A 602 0.55 2.79 12.11
CA ARG A 602 0.88 2.84 13.55
C ARG A 602 0.13 3.92 14.34
N ILE A 603 -0.89 4.55 13.77
CA ILE A 603 -1.54 5.71 14.38
C ILE A 603 -2.19 5.39 15.74
N SER A 604 -2.74 4.19 15.91
CA SER A 604 -3.33 3.70 17.16
C SER A 604 -2.33 3.66 18.30
N SER A 605 -1.06 3.39 17.98
CA SER A 605 0.02 3.31 18.95
C SER A 605 0.71 4.65 19.20
N ILE A 606 0.65 5.57 18.24
CA ILE A 606 1.33 6.88 18.30
C ILE A 606 0.42 7.95 18.89
N ALA A 607 -0.82 8.02 18.43
CA ALA A 607 -1.79 9.04 18.79
C ALA A 607 -3.21 8.46 18.89
N PRO A 608 -3.46 7.53 19.83
CA PRO A 608 -4.76 6.89 19.98
C PRO A 608 -5.92 7.88 20.20
N ASN A 609 -5.66 9.07 20.75
CA ASN A 609 -6.67 10.10 20.97
C ASN A 609 -7.33 10.65 19.70
N ILE A 610 -6.74 10.46 18.53
CA ILE A 610 -7.35 10.90 17.27
C ILE A 610 -8.68 10.15 17.02
N PHE A 611 -8.84 8.96 17.60
CA PHE A 611 -10.06 8.17 17.56
C PHE A 611 -11.05 8.53 18.69
N GLN A 612 -10.70 9.42 19.62
CA GLN A 612 -11.58 9.84 20.71
C GLN A 612 -12.38 11.10 20.34
N GLY A 613 -13.65 11.14 20.76
CA GLY A 613 -14.50 12.34 20.65
C GLY A 613 -15.07 12.60 19.27
N THR A 614 -14.77 11.78 18.27
CA THR A 614 -15.39 11.80 16.96
C THR A 614 -16.65 10.93 16.94
N ARG A 615 -17.68 11.33 16.17
CA ARG A 615 -18.89 10.50 15.98
C ARG A 615 -18.59 9.21 15.22
N SER A 616 -17.58 9.26 14.35
CA SER A 616 -17.11 8.12 13.56
C SER A 616 -15.58 8.01 13.64
N PRO A 617 -15.01 6.79 13.51
CA PRO A 617 -13.57 6.61 13.48
C PRO A 617 -12.92 7.41 12.34
N PRO A 618 -11.72 7.98 12.53
CA PRO A 618 -10.93 8.59 11.47
C PRO A 618 -10.73 7.69 10.23
N THR A 619 -10.73 6.36 10.44
CA THR A 619 -10.64 5.31 9.42
C THR A 619 -11.95 5.05 8.67
N GLU A 620 -13.08 5.68 9.02
CA GLU A 620 -14.39 5.43 8.39
C GLU A 620 -14.37 5.53 6.86
N ARG A 621 -13.59 6.47 6.30
CA ARG A 621 -13.47 6.63 4.85
C ARG A 621 -12.76 5.44 4.17
N LEU A 622 -11.84 4.78 4.87
CA LEU A 622 -11.18 3.54 4.41
C LEU A 622 -12.14 2.37 4.53
N THR A 623 -12.75 2.18 5.70
CA THR A 623 -13.72 1.12 5.94
C THR A 623 -14.86 1.19 4.91
N SER A 624 -15.45 2.38 4.71
CA SER A 624 -16.49 2.58 3.69
C SER A 624 -16.01 2.32 2.26
N TYR A 625 -14.74 2.62 1.94
CA TYR A 625 -14.19 2.34 0.62
C TYR A 625 -14.08 0.83 0.39
N TYR A 626 -13.47 0.09 1.32
CA TYR A 626 -13.33 -1.36 1.19
C TYR A 626 -14.67 -2.08 1.28
N SER A 627 -15.54 -1.72 2.22
CA SER A 627 -16.90 -2.26 2.32
C SER A 627 -17.75 -1.99 1.07
N GLY A 628 -17.45 -0.95 0.30
CA GLY A 628 -18.12 -0.65 -0.96
C GLY A 628 -17.54 -1.39 -2.16
N ILE A 629 -16.21 -1.39 -2.30
CA ILE A 629 -15.52 -1.97 -3.49
C ILE A 629 -15.39 -3.50 -3.40
N LEU A 630 -15.30 -4.06 -2.18
CA LEU A 630 -15.14 -5.50 -1.93
C LEU A 630 -16.44 -6.19 -1.50
N TYR A 631 -17.57 -5.46 -1.54
CA TYR A 631 -18.88 -5.96 -1.10
C TYR A 631 -19.29 -7.25 -1.83
N ASP A 632 -19.28 -7.21 -3.17
CA ASP A 632 -19.53 -8.38 -4.00
C ASP A 632 -18.21 -9.14 -4.22
N GLU A 633 -18.26 -10.45 -4.44
CA GLU A 633 -17.07 -11.26 -4.77
C GLU A 633 -16.44 -10.82 -6.09
N ALA A 634 -17.27 -10.46 -7.06
CA ALA A 634 -16.84 -10.04 -8.39
C ALA A 634 -16.34 -8.58 -8.41
N PRO A 635 -15.39 -8.24 -9.30
CA PRO A 635 -14.96 -6.86 -9.49
C PRO A 635 -16.14 -5.94 -9.89
N VAL A 636 -16.13 -4.73 -9.35
CA VAL A 636 -17.16 -3.71 -9.61
C VAL A 636 -17.30 -3.46 -11.11
N ARG A 637 -18.53 -3.60 -11.63
CA ARG A 637 -18.89 -3.42 -13.06
C ARG A 637 -18.26 -4.43 -14.04
N ILE A 638 -17.80 -5.60 -13.57
CA ILE A 638 -17.17 -6.59 -14.45
C ILE A 638 -18.06 -7.01 -15.64
N TRP A 639 -19.37 -7.13 -15.42
CA TRP A 639 -20.30 -7.55 -16.48
C TRP A 639 -20.48 -6.48 -17.57
N ASP A 640 -20.38 -5.19 -17.23
CA ASP A 640 -20.38 -4.11 -18.22
C ASP A 640 -19.20 -4.27 -19.19
N ALA A 641 -18.03 -4.67 -18.68
CA ALA A 641 -16.85 -4.93 -19.49
C ALA A 641 -17.03 -6.15 -20.42
N PHE A 642 -17.70 -7.21 -19.95
CA PHE A 642 -18.08 -8.35 -20.80
C PHE A 642 -19.03 -7.93 -21.93
N LYS A 643 -20.06 -7.11 -21.65
CA LYS A 643 -20.98 -6.59 -22.68
C LYS A 643 -20.27 -5.72 -23.71
N ALA A 644 -19.34 -4.88 -23.26
CA ALA A 644 -18.53 -3.99 -24.09
C ALA A 644 -17.50 -4.75 -24.94
N GLY A 645 -17.10 -5.96 -24.52
CA GLY A 645 -16.04 -6.73 -25.17
C GLY A 645 -14.63 -6.22 -24.81
N SER A 646 -14.47 -5.63 -23.62
CA SER A 646 -13.21 -5.09 -23.11
C SER A 646 -12.39 -6.17 -22.38
N TYR A 647 -11.96 -7.19 -23.11
CA TYR A 647 -11.40 -8.41 -22.54
C TYR A 647 -10.10 -8.20 -21.79
N ALA A 648 -9.21 -7.30 -22.23
CA ALA A 648 -7.98 -7.01 -21.50
C ALA A 648 -8.29 -6.36 -20.14
N SER A 649 -9.24 -5.41 -20.12
CA SER A 649 -9.69 -4.76 -18.90
C SER A 649 -10.35 -5.72 -17.91
N ILE A 650 -11.07 -6.75 -18.38
CA ILE A 650 -11.64 -7.78 -17.51
C ILE A 650 -10.54 -8.48 -16.69
N LEU A 651 -9.41 -8.80 -17.31
CA LEU A 651 -8.26 -9.40 -16.62
C LEU A 651 -7.68 -8.41 -15.59
N ASP A 652 -7.49 -7.16 -15.99
CA ASP A 652 -6.94 -6.12 -15.10
C ASP A 652 -7.86 -5.80 -13.91
N MET A 653 -9.19 -5.87 -14.11
CA MET A 653 -10.19 -5.70 -13.06
C MET A 653 -10.14 -6.85 -12.06
N ALA A 654 -9.96 -8.08 -12.53
CA ALA A 654 -9.76 -9.24 -11.67
C ALA A 654 -8.48 -9.11 -10.84
N ASP A 655 -7.36 -8.79 -11.51
CA ASP A 655 -6.05 -8.59 -10.86
C ASP A 655 -6.08 -7.42 -9.85
N TYR A 656 -6.77 -6.32 -10.17
CA TYR A 656 -6.93 -5.19 -9.24
C TYR A 656 -7.78 -5.56 -8.03
N SER A 657 -8.91 -6.25 -8.24
CA SER A 657 -9.77 -6.70 -7.13
C SER A 657 -9.03 -7.67 -6.21
N ASP A 658 -8.26 -8.61 -6.76
CA ASP A 658 -7.44 -9.54 -5.98
C ASP A 658 -6.37 -8.80 -5.16
N ARG A 659 -5.65 -7.85 -5.76
CA ARG A 659 -4.67 -7.03 -5.03
C ARG A 659 -5.30 -6.22 -3.89
N LEU A 660 -6.49 -5.65 -4.10
CA LEU A 660 -7.23 -4.94 -3.04
C LEU A 660 -7.62 -5.89 -1.89
N ARG A 661 -8.10 -7.10 -2.21
CA ARG A 661 -8.45 -8.12 -1.20
C ARG A 661 -7.25 -8.55 -0.38
N ARG A 662 -6.03 -8.47 -0.93
CA ARG A 662 -4.77 -8.82 -0.25
C ARG A 662 -3.93 -7.58 0.09
N SER A 663 -4.53 -6.41 0.20
CA SER A 663 -3.79 -5.16 0.49
C SER A 663 -3.33 -5.10 1.94
N CYS A 664 -2.07 -4.69 2.17
CA CYS A 664 -1.60 -4.36 3.52
C CYS A 664 -2.40 -3.22 4.15
N THR A 665 -2.89 -2.26 3.34
CA THR A 665 -3.67 -1.11 3.81
C THR A 665 -5.06 -1.54 4.31
N LEU A 666 -5.65 -2.58 3.70
CA LEU A 666 -6.89 -3.20 4.18
C LEU A 666 -6.71 -3.79 5.58
N VAL A 667 -5.63 -4.57 5.77
CA VAL A 667 -5.29 -5.17 7.08
C VAL A 667 -5.02 -4.07 8.11
N MET A 668 -4.19 -3.08 7.77
CA MET A 668 -3.92 -1.92 8.63
C MET A 668 -5.21 -1.22 9.07
N THR A 669 -6.16 -1.00 8.16
CA THR A 669 -7.43 -0.32 8.48
C THR A 669 -8.17 -1.00 9.63
N VAL A 670 -8.32 -2.31 9.58
CA VAL A 670 -9.02 -3.09 10.62
C VAL A 670 -8.21 -3.12 11.92
N LEU A 671 -6.89 -3.34 11.83
CA LEU A 671 -6.03 -3.46 13.00
C LEU A 671 -5.92 -2.16 13.81
N GLU A 672 -5.76 -1.01 13.15
CA GLU A 672 -5.65 0.29 13.82
C GLU A 672 -6.94 0.62 14.61
N GLU A 673 -8.11 0.27 14.06
CA GLU A 673 -9.39 0.47 14.72
C GLU A 673 -9.60 -0.49 15.90
N ARG A 674 -9.25 -1.77 15.74
CA ARG A 674 -9.32 -2.76 16.84
C ARG A 674 -8.38 -2.40 17.98
N ALA A 675 -7.12 -2.08 17.68
CA ALA A 675 -6.13 -1.70 18.66
C ALA A 675 -6.57 -0.48 19.47
N THR A 676 -7.12 0.54 18.81
CA THR A 676 -7.59 1.75 19.49
C THR A 676 -8.87 1.50 20.31
N THR A 677 -9.80 0.71 19.78
CA THR A 677 -11.02 0.30 20.50
C THR A 677 -10.64 -0.42 21.81
N ARG A 678 -9.71 -1.36 21.74
CA ARG A 678 -9.17 -2.08 22.91
C ARG A 678 -8.44 -1.13 23.87
N ALA A 679 -7.64 -0.20 23.37
CA ALA A 679 -6.92 0.78 24.18
C ALA A 679 -7.86 1.62 25.08
N PHE A 680 -9.06 1.94 24.60
CA PHE A 680 -10.06 2.68 25.38
C PHE A 680 -11.09 1.81 26.11
N GLY A 681 -10.95 0.49 26.07
CA GLY A 681 -11.89 -0.45 26.68
C GLY A 681 -13.25 -0.50 25.97
N GLY A 682 -13.29 -0.14 24.69
CA GLY A 682 -14.43 -0.36 23.82
C GLY A 682 -14.65 -1.85 23.56
N ARG A 683 -15.86 -2.19 23.08
CA ARG A 683 -16.22 -3.56 22.74
C ARG A 683 -15.88 -3.80 21.27
N LEU A 684 -15.10 -4.85 21.00
CA LEU A 684 -14.84 -5.33 19.64
C LEU A 684 -16.07 -6.08 19.11
N GLU A 685 -16.37 -5.87 17.84
CA GLU A 685 -17.41 -6.62 17.11
C GLU A 685 -16.78 -7.90 16.55
N GLY A 686 -17.02 -9.03 17.21
CA GLY A 686 -16.55 -10.35 16.78
C GLY A 686 -15.03 -10.55 16.84
N ASP A 687 -14.63 -11.78 16.56
CA ASP A 687 -13.22 -12.16 16.45
C ASP A 687 -12.65 -11.63 15.12
N ILE A 688 -11.32 -11.49 15.04
CA ILE A 688 -10.64 -10.99 13.83
C ILE A 688 -10.94 -11.88 12.60
N ASP A 689 -11.08 -13.18 12.81
CA ASP A 689 -11.40 -14.17 11.76
C ASP A 689 -12.86 -14.03 11.26
N GLU A 690 -13.74 -13.40 12.05
CA GLU A 690 -15.13 -13.11 11.68
C GLU A 690 -15.30 -11.75 10.98
N SER A 691 -14.21 -10.97 10.85
CA SER A 691 -14.25 -9.68 10.17
C SER A 691 -14.74 -9.82 8.73
N THR A 692 -15.83 -9.11 8.38
CA THR A 692 -16.40 -9.14 7.03
C THR A 692 -15.43 -8.67 5.95
N LEU A 693 -14.41 -7.90 6.33
CA LEU A 693 -13.40 -7.38 5.42
C LEU A 693 -12.18 -8.30 5.28
N LEU A 694 -11.97 -9.24 6.20
CA LEU A 694 -10.76 -10.07 6.26
C LEU A 694 -11.05 -11.57 6.25
N SER A 695 -12.30 -11.99 6.35
CA SER A 695 -12.70 -13.41 6.45
C SER A 695 -12.33 -14.26 5.22
N HIS A 696 -12.04 -13.62 4.08
CA HIS A 696 -11.54 -14.30 2.87
C HIS A 696 -10.02 -14.58 2.91
N LEU A 697 -9.30 -14.05 3.90
CA LEU A 697 -7.85 -14.20 4.01
C LEU A 697 -7.47 -15.56 4.60
N SER A 698 -6.31 -16.06 4.16
CA SER A 698 -5.72 -17.32 4.61
C SER A 698 -4.29 -17.12 5.12
N TYR A 699 -3.76 -18.11 5.85
CA TYR A 699 -2.39 -18.05 6.39
C TYR A 699 -1.30 -17.98 5.29
N ASP A 700 -1.57 -18.49 4.10
CA ASP A 700 -0.67 -18.47 2.94
C ASP A 700 -0.88 -17.22 2.05
N THR A 701 -1.80 -16.33 2.40
CA THR A 701 -2.03 -15.10 1.64
C THR A 701 -0.76 -14.24 1.61
N ASP A 702 -0.24 -13.95 0.43
CA ASP A 702 0.82 -12.95 0.29
C ASP A 702 0.20 -11.55 0.20
N PHE A 703 0.58 -10.62 1.09
CA PHE A 703 0.00 -9.28 1.05
C PHE A 703 0.78 -8.32 0.15
N VAL A 704 0.04 -7.41 -0.49
CA VAL A 704 0.57 -6.41 -1.41
C VAL A 704 0.65 -5.06 -0.70
N ASN A 705 1.85 -4.46 -0.71
CA ASN A 705 2.04 -3.08 -0.29
C ASN A 705 1.89 -2.14 -1.51
N ALA A 706 0.87 -1.28 -1.47
CA ALA A 706 0.56 -0.32 -2.53
C ALA A 706 0.89 1.15 -2.16
N VAL A 707 1.63 1.38 -1.06
CA VAL A 707 1.92 2.74 -0.56
C VAL A 707 2.63 3.56 -1.63
N ASP A 708 2.10 4.74 -1.93
CA ASP A 708 2.66 5.66 -2.94
C ASP A 708 3.29 6.89 -2.28
N TYR A 709 4.60 7.03 -2.46
CA TYR A 709 5.39 8.18 -2.00
C TYR A 709 5.64 9.21 -3.11
N GLY A 710 5.04 9.08 -4.30
CA GLY A 710 5.27 9.97 -5.44
C GLY A 710 4.90 11.43 -5.18
N SER A 711 4.04 11.70 -4.20
CA SER A 711 3.68 13.06 -3.77
C SER A 711 4.65 13.68 -2.75
N PHE A 712 5.63 12.91 -2.24
CA PHE A 712 6.67 13.46 -1.35
C PHE A 712 7.66 14.34 -2.12
N PRO A 713 8.13 15.44 -1.52
CA PRO A 713 9.27 16.19 -2.06
C PRO A 713 10.48 15.27 -2.27
N ASN A 714 11.12 15.37 -3.43
CA ASN A 714 12.30 14.58 -3.78
C ASN A 714 13.34 15.47 -4.48
N LEU A 715 14.22 16.06 -3.66
CA LEU A 715 15.34 16.91 -4.09
C LEU A 715 16.67 16.16 -4.07
N GLU A 716 16.68 14.97 -3.47
CA GLU A 716 17.84 14.14 -3.25
C GLU A 716 18.35 13.47 -4.52
N SER A 717 19.66 13.17 -4.53
CA SER A 717 20.26 12.34 -5.57
C SER A 717 19.61 10.95 -5.58
N PRO A 718 19.36 10.34 -6.75
CA PRO A 718 18.90 8.95 -6.86
C PRO A 718 19.82 7.93 -6.16
N GLN A 719 21.07 8.31 -5.88
CA GLN A 719 22.06 7.47 -5.18
C GLN A 719 21.95 7.57 -3.65
N SER A 720 21.04 8.39 -3.13
CA SER A 720 20.83 8.61 -1.71
C SER A 720 19.41 8.23 -1.31
N ALA A 721 19.20 7.95 -0.01
CA ALA A 721 17.86 7.65 0.48
C ALA A 721 16.96 8.90 0.29
N PRO A 722 15.76 8.75 -0.32
CA PRO A 722 14.84 9.85 -0.48
C PRO A 722 14.28 10.31 0.87
N LEU A 723 13.84 11.56 0.95
CA LEU A 723 13.43 12.19 2.21
C LEU A 723 12.39 11.39 3.01
N HIS A 724 11.39 10.80 2.35
CA HIS A 724 10.36 10.01 3.03
C HIS A 724 10.94 8.82 3.83
N LYS A 725 12.04 8.20 3.37
CA LYS A 725 12.72 7.12 4.10
C LYS A 725 13.39 7.62 5.37
N LEU A 726 13.86 8.87 5.39
CA LEU A 726 14.44 9.50 6.58
C LEU A 726 13.38 9.84 7.64
N LEU A 727 12.14 10.04 7.21
CA LEU A 727 11.01 10.44 8.04
C LEU A 727 10.10 9.27 8.45
N GLN A 728 10.42 8.05 8.03
CA GLN A 728 9.66 6.86 8.39
C GLN A 728 9.80 6.57 9.89
N LEU A 729 8.65 6.35 10.55
CA LEU A 729 8.59 5.97 11.97
C LEU A 729 9.15 4.57 12.25
N GLY A 730 9.24 3.76 11.19
CA GLY A 730 9.71 2.39 11.20
C GLY A 730 9.65 1.79 9.80
N PRO A 731 9.94 0.49 9.66
CA PRO A 731 9.79 -0.18 8.37
C PRO A 731 8.37 -0.10 7.81
N GLU A 732 8.27 -0.11 6.49
CA GLU A 732 7.01 -0.04 5.75
C GLU A 732 6.10 -1.25 6.03
N LEU A 733 4.83 -1.10 5.67
CA LEU A 733 3.89 -2.23 5.62
C LEU A 733 4.48 -3.38 4.77
N SER A 734 4.37 -4.60 5.28
CA SER A 734 4.83 -5.81 4.59
C SER A 734 3.90 -6.99 4.87
N SER A 735 4.01 -8.01 4.02
CA SER A 735 3.30 -9.28 4.17
C SER A 735 3.56 -9.92 5.53
N GLU A 736 4.82 -9.96 5.95
CA GLU A 736 5.22 -10.53 7.25
C GLU A 736 4.67 -9.73 8.43
N ARG A 737 4.71 -8.39 8.38
CA ARG A 737 4.15 -7.55 9.44
C ARG A 737 2.63 -7.73 9.56
N CYS A 738 1.92 -7.85 8.44
CA CYS A 738 0.47 -8.10 8.42
C CYS A 738 0.15 -9.46 9.04
N HIS A 739 0.86 -10.52 8.65
CA HIS A 739 0.67 -11.86 9.24
C HIS A 739 0.92 -11.88 10.74
N LEU A 740 2.03 -11.31 11.21
CA LEU A 740 2.34 -11.23 12.64
C LEU A 740 1.25 -10.48 13.42
N ALA A 741 0.72 -9.40 12.85
CA ALA A 741 -0.33 -8.61 13.48
C ALA A 741 -1.68 -9.36 13.54
N LEU A 742 -2.06 -10.06 12.47
CA LEU A 742 -3.28 -10.89 12.44
C LEU A 742 -3.18 -12.05 13.45
N LEU A 743 -2.04 -12.75 13.50
CA LEU A 743 -1.80 -13.81 14.48
C LEU A 743 -1.83 -13.29 15.93
N ALA A 744 -1.34 -12.07 16.16
CA ALA A 744 -1.41 -11.43 17.46
C ALA A 744 -2.86 -11.10 17.87
N GLU A 745 -3.68 -10.57 16.95
CA GLU A 745 -5.11 -10.35 17.23
C GLU A 745 -5.86 -11.67 17.48
N GLN A 746 -5.59 -12.73 16.70
CA GLN A 746 -6.16 -14.07 16.96
C GLN A 746 -5.78 -14.60 18.36
N PHE A 747 -4.54 -14.38 18.79
CA PHE A 747 -4.12 -14.74 20.14
C PHE A 747 -4.87 -13.93 21.21
N ILE A 748 -5.02 -12.62 20.99
CA ILE A 748 -5.72 -11.73 21.91
C ILE A 748 -7.19 -12.12 22.02
N ASP A 749 -7.87 -12.38 20.91
CA ASP A 749 -9.27 -12.82 20.90
C ASP A 749 -9.43 -14.10 21.73
N ALA A 750 -8.53 -15.09 21.54
CA ALA A 750 -8.56 -16.34 22.30
C ALA A 750 -8.38 -16.16 23.82
N VAL A 751 -7.49 -15.26 24.28
CA VAL A 751 -7.25 -15.07 25.73
C VAL A 751 -8.16 -14.03 26.38
N THR A 752 -8.91 -13.26 25.59
CA THR A 752 -9.85 -12.24 26.10
C THR A 752 -11.31 -12.62 25.93
N TYR A 753 -11.59 -13.73 25.23
CA TYR A 753 -12.93 -14.25 25.04
C TYR A 753 -13.70 -14.40 26.37
N LYS A 754 -14.94 -13.90 26.36
CA LYS A 754 -15.88 -14.06 27.48
C LYS A 754 -17.21 -14.54 26.92
N PRO A 755 -17.78 -15.64 27.43
CA PRO A 755 -19.09 -16.09 26.98
C PRO A 755 -20.16 -15.02 27.28
N PRO A 756 -21.21 -14.92 26.45
CA PRO A 756 -22.34 -14.02 26.71
C PRO A 756 -22.92 -14.25 28.10
N LYS A 757 -23.38 -13.19 28.78
CA LYS A 757 -23.92 -13.27 30.15
C LYS A 757 -25.10 -14.24 30.27
N ASP A 758 -25.85 -14.43 29.20
CA ASP A 758 -27.03 -15.28 29.14
C ASP A 758 -26.70 -16.75 28.79
N PHE A 759 -25.44 -17.04 28.44
CA PHE A 759 -24.99 -18.40 28.16
C PHE A 759 -24.89 -19.22 29.45
N LYS A 760 -25.81 -20.18 29.62
CA LYS A 760 -25.82 -21.14 30.74
C LYS A 760 -25.61 -22.55 30.21
N PRO A 761 -24.40 -23.14 30.33
CA PRO A 761 -24.11 -24.43 29.74
C PRO A 761 -24.83 -25.56 30.48
N THR A 762 -25.62 -26.35 29.76
CA THR A 762 -26.32 -27.54 30.29
C THR A 762 -25.33 -28.58 30.84
N LYS A 763 -24.12 -28.66 30.25
CA LYS A 763 -23.01 -29.51 30.67
C LYS A 763 -21.73 -28.70 30.83
N ALA A 764 -21.59 -28.01 31.96
CA ALA A 764 -20.46 -27.12 32.23
C ALA A 764 -19.08 -27.81 32.17
N ASN A 765 -19.01 -29.12 32.45
CA ASN A 765 -17.77 -29.90 32.36
C ASN A 765 -17.33 -30.15 30.92
N ASP A 766 -18.26 -30.57 30.06
CA ASP A 766 -18.00 -30.80 28.64
C ASP A 766 -17.55 -29.48 27.98
N VAL A 767 -18.25 -28.37 28.28
CA VAL A 767 -17.89 -27.04 27.76
C VAL A 767 -16.48 -26.63 28.21
N ALA A 768 -16.13 -26.78 29.48
CA ALA A 768 -14.78 -26.43 29.96
C ALA A 768 -13.68 -27.32 29.36
N ALA A 769 -13.98 -28.60 29.08
CA ALA A 769 -13.06 -29.49 28.38
C ALA A 769 -12.88 -29.08 26.91
N HIS A 770 -13.96 -28.67 26.23
CA HIS A 770 -13.91 -28.13 24.88
C HIS A 770 -13.14 -26.81 24.81
N ASP A 771 -13.39 -25.87 25.74
CA ASP A 771 -12.68 -24.59 25.82
C ASP A 771 -11.17 -24.82 26.01
N ARG A 772 -10.79 -25.76 26.88
CA ARG A 772 -9.38 -26.13 27.07
C ARG A 772 -8.77 -26.71 25.80
N ALA A 773 -9.47 -27.64 25.13
CA ALA A 773 -8.99 -28.25 23.90
C ALA A 773 -8.80 -27.19 22.80
N TYR A 774 -9.78 -26.29 22.65
CA TYR A 774 -9.72 -25.16 21.72
C TYR A 774 -8.51 -24.25 21.99
N LEU A 775 -8.28 -23.88 23.25
CA LEU A 775 -7.12 -23.04 23.62
C LEU A 775 -5.79 -23.74 23.35
N ILE A 776 -5.66 -25.05 23.62
CA ILE A 776 -4.45 -25.83 23.32
C ILE A 776 -4.19 -25.89 21.82
N GLU A 777 -5.22 -26.19 21.02
CA GLU A 777 -5.10 -26.28 19.55
C GLU A 777 -4.74 -24.92 18.95
N THR A 778 -5.48 -23.88 19.34
CA THR A 778 -5.27 -22.51 18.86
C THR A 778 -3.88 -22.00 19.24
N SER A 779 -3.46 -22.15 20.50
CA SER A 779 -2.12 -21.73 20.93
C SER A 779 -0.99 -22.54 20.28
N THR A 780 -1.20 -23.82 19.97
CA THR A 780 -0.26 -24.64 19.21
C THR A 780 -0.07 -24.09 17.79
N ARG A 781 -1.17 -23.91 17.06
CA ARG A 781 -1.16 -23.37 15.69
C ARG A 781 -0.48 -22.00 15.65
N LEU A 782 -0.88 -21.09 16.55
CA LEU A 782 -0.32 -19.75 16.63
C LEU A 782 1.18 -19.77 16.95
N HIS A 783 1.63 -20.62 17.89
CA HIS A 783 3.04 -20.74 18.23
C HIS A 783 3.87 -21.21 17.03
N GLU A 784 3.42 -22.23 16.30
CA GLU A 784 4.10 -22.76 15.11
C GLU A 784 4.19 -21.71 14.00
N SER A 785 3.09 -21.01 13.72
CA SER A 785 3.03 -19.94 12.73
C SER A 785 3.93 -18.75 13.08
N LEU A 786 3.83 -18.23 14.31
CA LEU A 786 4.65 -17.12 14.79
C LEU A 786 6.14 -17.48 14.79
N THR A 787 6.48 -18.68 15.25
CA THR A 787 7.87 -19.19 15.25
C THR A 787 8.41 -19.26 13.83
N THR A 788 7.62 -19.81 12.89
CA THR A 788 8.01 -19.92 11.49
C THR A 788 8.30 -18.55 10.87
N LEU A 789 7.48 -17.55 11.12
CA LEU A 789 7.67 -16.20 10.58
C LEU A 789 8.83 -15.46 11.25
N LEU A 790 8.96 -15.54 12.57
CA LEU A 790 10.03 -14.88 13.33
C LEU A 790 11.42 -15.51 13.09
N LEU A 791 11.47 -16.81 12.82
CA LEU A 791 12.71 -17.54 12.51
C LEU A 791 12.99 -17.68 11.01
N ARG A 792 12.09 -17.22 10.13
CA ARG A 792 12.26 -17.35 8.67
C ARG A 792 13.57 -16.71 8.26
N THR A 793 14.56 -17.56 7.97
CA THR A 793 15.80 -17.13 7.34
C THR A 793 15.50 -16.85 5.87
N PRO A 794 16.00 -15.73 5.31
CA PRO A 794 16.10 -15.48 3.89
C PRO A 794 16.33 -16.74 3.02
N ALA A 795 15.27 -17.28 2.38
CA ALA A 795 15.45 -18.36 1.41
C ALA A 795 16.12 -17.78 0.15
N ALA A 796 17.23 -18.38 -0.28
CA ALA A 796 17.82 -18.07 -1.58
C ALA A 796 16.80 -18.37 -2.67
N ASN A 797 16.37 -17.34 -3.40
CA ASN A 797 15.33 -17.47 -4.43
C ASN A 797 15.87 -18.33 -5.57
N ILE A 798 15.14 -19.39 -5.93
CA ILE A 798 15.51 -20.37 -6.99
C ILE A 798 15.23 -19.81 -8.40
N ASN A 799 14.55 -18.67 -8.51
CA ASN A 799 14.23 -18.05 -9.79
C ASN A 799 15.19 -16.88 -10.06
N GLY A 800 16.24 -17.15 -10.84
CA GLY A 800 17.39 -16.29 -11.16
C GLY A 800 17.10 -14.94 -11.83
N THR A 801 16.32 -14.09 -11.17
CA THR A 801 16.25 -12.66 -11.46
C THR A 801 17.09 -11.93 -10.41
N THR A 802 18.05 -11.13 -10.85
CA THR A 802 18.99 -10.40 -10.01
C THR A 802 18.27 -9.35 -9.15
N ALA A 803 17.87 -9.73 -7.94
CA ALA A 803 17.41 -8.80 -6.91
C ALA A 803 17.90 -9.25 -5.52
N ALA A 804 18.31 -8.27 -4.72
CA ALA A 804 18.96 -8.28 -3.40
C ALA A 804 18.81 -9.53 -2.50
N ALA A 805 19.86 -9.80 -1.71
CA ALA A 805 19.85 -10.79 -0.62
C ALA A 805 18.58 -10.65 0.25
N PRO A 806 17.94 -11.75 0.66
CA PRO A 806 16.62 -11.62 1.27
C PRO A 806 16.71 -10.93 2.64
N THR A 807 15.77 -10.01 2.88
CA THR A 807 15.79 -9.08 4.03
C THR A 807 15.36 -9.80 5.32
N PRO A 808 16.10 -9.68 6.44
CA PRO A 808 15.71 -10.31 7.70
C PRO A 808 14.41 -9.69 8.27
N ILE A 809 13.64 -10.47 9.05
CA ILE A 809 12.39 -10.01 9.68
C ILE A 809 12.59 -8.77 10.57
N THR A 810 13.76 -8.63 11.17
CA THR A 810 14.13 -7.47 12.01
C THR A 810 14.22 -6.17 11.23
N ALA A 811 14.38 -6.22 9.90
CA ALA A 811 14.33 -5.04 9.04
C ALA A 811 12.91 -4.72 8.53
N ARG A 812 11.90 -5.53 8.90
CA ARG A 812 10.47 -5.33 8.58
C ARG A 812 9.63 -4.85 9.77
N LEU A 813 10.22 -4.78 10.97
CA LEU A 813 9.55 -4.43 12.21
C LEU A 813 10.34 -3.34 12.95
N THR A 814 9.64 -2.50 13.72
CA THR A 814 10.33 -1.71 14.76
C THR A 814 10.90 -2.64 15.84
N SER A 815 11.87 -2.16 16.61
CA SER A 815 12.41 -2.94 17.74
C SER A 815 11.31 -3.33 18.74
N ALA A 816 10.36 -2.42 18.97
CA ALA A 816 9.23 -2.66 19.86
C ALA A 816 8.24 -3.69 19.28
N GLU A 817 7.91 -3.61 17.99
CA GLU A 817 7.07 -4.59 17.29
C GLU A 817 7.68 -6.00 17.35
N HIS A 818 8.98 -6.12 17.07
CA HIS A 818 9.68 -7.40 17.13
C HIS A 818 9.62 -8.04 18.52
N LYS A 819 9.81 -7.23 19.58
CA LYS A 819 9.70 -7.71 20.97
C LYS A 819 8.28 -8.12 21.30
N TYR A 820 7.29 -7.32 20.93
CA TYR A 820 5.87 -7.62 21.12
C TYR A 820 5.48 -8.96 20.49
N TYR A 821 5.75 -9.17 19.20
CA TYR A 821 5.40 -10.41 18.51
C TYR A 821 6.17 -11.63 19.06
N THR A 822 7.41 -11.41 19.50
CA THR A 822 8.21 -12.45 20.17
C THR A 822 7.59 -12.82 21.52
N THR A 823 7.09 -11.86 22.29
CA THR A 823 6.36 -12.13 23.53
C THR A 823 5.06 -12.89 23.26
N ILE A 824 4.28 -12.54 22.23
CA ILE A 824 3.07 -13.28 21.85
C ILE A 824 3.42 -14.74 21.48
N CYS A 825 4.52 -14.96 20.74
CA CYS A 825 5.01 -16.30 20.43
C CYS A 825 5.33 -17.12 21.69
N PHE A 826 6.01 -16.52 22.68
CA PHE A 826 6.27 -17.18 23.96
C PHE A 826 5.01 -17.38 24.81
N LEU A 827 4.04 -16.46 24.76
CA LEU A 827 2.77 -16.60 25.46
C LEU A 827 1.92 -17.74 24.88
N ALA A 828 1.91 -17.92 23.56
CA ALA A 828 1.28 -19.06 22.91
C ALA A 828 1.92 -20.39 23.37
N ALA A 829 3.26 -20.47 23.39
CA ALA A 829 3.97 -21.64 23.91
C ALA A 829 3.69 -21.89 25.41
N PHE A 830 3.66 -20.83 26.22
CA PHE A 830 3.38 -20.90 27.65
C PHE A 830 1.95 -21.39 27.92
N LEU A 831 0.96 -20.84 27.23
CA LEU A 831 -0.45 -21.23 27.37
C LEU A 831 -0.66 -22.70 26.99
N ARG A 832 -0.12 -23.12 25.83
CA ARG A 832 -0.14 -24.51 25.39
C ARG A 832 0.46 -25.44 26.46
N THR A 833 1.73 -25.21 26.82
CA THR A 833 2.46 -26.07 27.76
C THR A 833 1.78 -26.10 29.13
N GLY A 834 1.29 -24.94 29.58
CA GLY A 834 0.59 -24.80 30.85
C GLY A 834 -0.68 -25.63 30.88
N LEU A 835 -1.55 -25.50 29.87
CA LEU A 835 -2.81 -26.23 29.80
C LEU A 835 -2.62 -27.73 29.52
N GLU A 836 -1.54 -28.15 28.85
CA GLU A 836 -1.23 -29.57 28.61
C GLU A 836 -0.69 -30.29 29.86
N THR A 837 -0.22 -29.57 30.88
CA THR A 837 0.44 -30.18 32.04
C THR A 837 -0.52 -30.38 33.23
N PRO A 838 -1.02 -31.62 33.46
CA PRO A 838 -1.93 -31.90 34.58
C PRO A 838 -1.19 -31.92 35.93
N LYS A 839 -1.95 -31.70 37.01
CA LYS A 839 -1.44 -31.69 38.39
C LYS A 839 -0.69 -32.96 38.82
N THR A 840 -1.09 -34.13 38.31
CA THR A 840 -0.58 -35.45 38.73
C THR A 840 0.26 -36.15 37.65
N GLY A 841 0.64 -35.46 36.57
CA GLY A 841 1.45 -36.03 35.48
C GLY A 841 2.92 -36.26 35.84
N GLY A 842 3.53 -37.32 35.30
CA GLY A 842 4.92 -37.72 35.59
C GLY A 842 6.01 -37.01 34.75
N ALA A 843 5.63 -36.25 33.73
CA ALA A 843 6.58 -35.46 32.93
C ALA A 843 6.78 -34.09 33.60
N ASN A 844 8.03 -33.73 33.89
CA ASN A 844 8.37 -32.43 34.48
C ASN A 844 8.46 -31.35 33.38
N PRO A 845 7.48 -30.44 33.23
CA PRO A 845 7.49 -29.39 32.21
C PRO A 845 8.42 -28.21 32.54
N ALA A 846 9.14 -28.27 33.68
CA ALA A 846 9.81 -27.12 34.27
C ALA A 846 10.81 -26.43 33.33
N SER A 847 11.53 -27.17 32.47
CA SER A 847 12.50 -26.56 31.55
C SER A 847 11.84 -25.69 30.49
N THR A 848 10.80 -26.19 29.80
CA THR A 848 10.09 -25.44 28.74
C THR A 848 9.28 -24.27 29.32
N LEU A 849 8.58 -24.48 30.45
CA LEU A 849 7.84 -23.41 31.12
C LEU A 849 8.76 -22.32 31.66
N SER A 850 9.88 -22.69 32.28
CA SER A 850 10.84 -21.71 32.78
C SER A 850 11.50 -20.95 31.65
N ALA A 851 11.84 -21.60 30.53
CA ALA A 851 12.41 -20.96 29.35
C ALA A 851 11.44 -19.94 28.71
N THR A 852 10.17 -20.33 28.52
CA THR A 852 9.14 -19.44 27.96
C THR A 852 8.84 -18.26 28.89
N SER A 853 8.66 -18.51 30.19
CA SER A 853 8.46 -17.46 31.21
C SER A 853 9.65 -16.49 31.27
N SER A 854 10.88 -17.01 31.23
CA SER A 854 12.10 -16.18 31.20
C SER A 854 12.18 -15.34 29.92
N GLY A 855 11.79 -15.89 28.76
CA GLY A 855 11.70 -15.17 27.49
C GLY A 855 10.68 -14.02 27.54
N ILE A 856 9.51 -14.25 28.12
CA ILE A 856 8.47 -13.22 28.34
C ILE A 856 9.01 -12.12 29.25
N LYS A 857 9.58 -12.47 30.41
CA LYS A 857 10.14 -11.51 31.37
C LYS A 857 11.28 -10.69 30.74
N SER A 858 12.15 -11.33 29.95
CA SER A 858 13.27 -10.67 29.28
C SER A 858 12.82 -9.67 28.21
N THR A 859 11.87 -10.07 27.35
CA THR A 859 11.32 -9.19 26.30
C THR A 859 10.56 -8.01 26.92
N LEU A 860 9.76 -8.25 27.95
CA LEU A 860 9.04 -7.21 28.68
C LEU A 860 9.98 -6.24 29.40
N ALA A 861 11.01 -6.75 30.09
CA ALA A 861 12.03 -5.92 30.73
C ALA A 861 12.84 -5.09 29.71
N SER A 862 13.09 -5.64 28.51
CA SER A 862 13.75 -4.90 27.43
C SER A 862 12.87 -3.76 26.91
N LEU A 863 11.58 -4.01 26.63
CA LEU A 863 10.64 -2.95 26.25
C LEU A 863 10.53 -1.87 27.35
N GLN A 864 10.49 -2.31 28.61
CA GLN A 864 10.49 -1.40 29.74
C GLN A 864 11.76 -0.55 29.79
N THR A 865 12.93 -1.14 29.56
CA THR A 865 14.22 -0.42 29.56
C THR A 865 14.29 0.60 28.43
N ASP A 866 13.86 0.22 27.22
CA ASP A 866 13.82 1.13 26.08
C ASP A 866 12.98 2.37 26.39
N PHE A 867 11.85 2.19 27.07
CA PHE A 867 10.99 3.30 27.49
C PHE A 867 11.48 4.04 28.76
N ALA A 868 12.04 3.31 29.74
CA ALA A 868 12.43 3.83 31.05
C ALA A 868 13.82 4.49 31.07
N SER A 869 14.59 4.40 29.97
CA SER A 869 15.82 5.18 29.75
C SER A 869 15.64 6.71 29.87
N ILE A 870 14.39 7.16 30.02
CA ILE A 870 13.95 8.54 29.97
C ILE A 870 13.67 9.07 31.40
N PRO A 871 14.26 10.19 31.85
CA PRO A 871 14.08 10.69 33.22
C PRO A 871 12.66 11.22 33.52
N PRO A 872 12.15 11.15 34.76
CA PRO A 872 10.74 11.40 35.10
C PRO A 872 10.28 12.86 35.17
N ARG A 873 11.18 13.84 35.13
CA ARG A 873 10.84 15.27 35.21
C ARG A 873 11.36 16.00 33.98
N LEU A 874 10.49 16.38 33.05
CA LEU A 874 10.88 17.06 31.81
C LEU A 874 11.33 18.52 32.06
N ALA A 875 10.91 19.10 33.18
CA ALA A 875 11.16 20.48 33.59
C ALA A 875 12.64 20.86 33.78
N HIS A 876 13.55 19.89 33.84
CA HIS A 876 14.99 20.13 34.03
C HIS A 876 15.87 19.37 33.03
N LEU A 877 15.26 18.80 32.01
CA LEU A 877 15.97 18.03 31.00
C LEU A 877 16.40 18.88 29.82
N GLU A 878 17.50 18.47 29.21
CA GLU A 878 17.93 18.94 27.91
C GLU A 878 16.84 18.64 26.86
N ALA A 879 16.80 19.45 25.81
CA ALA A 879 15.79 19.33 24.76
C ALA A 879 15.67 17.90 24.20
N ALA A 880 16.81 17.21 24.05
CA ALA A 880 16.91 15.86 23.51
C ALA A 880 16.13 14.83 24.32
N ASP A 881 16.28 14.91 25.64
CA ASP A 881 15.64 13.99 26.57
C ASP A 881 14.14 14.28 26.69
N VAL A 882 13.74 15.56 26.61
CA VAL A 882 12.31 15.92 26.56
C VAL A 882 11.67 15.38 25.29
N LEU A 883 12.29 15.59 24.13
CA LEU A 883 11.75 15.12 22.85
C LEU A 883 11.62 13.60 22.85
N ALA A 884 12.67 12.87 23.26
CA ALA A 884 12.61 11.41 23.39
C ALA A 884 11.44 10.92 24.28
N SER A 885 11.06 11.70 25.30
CA SER A 885 9.94 11.39 26.20
C SER A 885 8.57 11.46 25.56
N VAL A 886 8.36 12.43 24.65
CA VAL A 886 7.05 12.69 24.03
C VAL A 886 6.93 12.09 22.63
N THR A 887 8.04 11.74 21.99
CA THR A 887 8.07 11.17 20.62
C THR A 887 8.25 9.66 20.57
N ASN A 888 8.19 8.95 21.71
CA ASN A 888 8.18 7.48 21.74
C ASN A 888 6.84 6.84 22.23
N PRO A 889 5.65 7.35 21.84
CA PRO A 889 4.38 6.75 22.25
C PRO A 889 4.16 5.34 21.68
N HIS A 890 4.73 5.02 20.51
CA HIS A 890 4.65 3.68 19.92
C HIS A 890 5.24 2.60 20.84
N THR A 891 6.45 2.81 21.37
CA THR A 891 7.07 1.85 22.29
C THR A 891 6.28 1.73 23.59
N LEU A 892 5.74 2.84 24.10
CA LEU A 892 4.89 2.84 25.29
C LEU A 892 3.60 2.04 25.08
N SER A 893 2.93 2.24 23.94
CA SER A 893 1.73 1.51 23.56
C SER A 893 2.00 0.02 23.43
N LEU A 894 3.11 -0.38 22.81
CA LEU A 894 3.52 -1.78 22.72
C LEU A 894 3.94 -2.38 24.05
N LEU A 895 4.62 -1.62 24.93
CA LEU A 895 4.91 -2.04 26.30
C LEU A 895 3.61 -2.33 27.07
N ARG A 896 2.63 -1.43 26.97
CA ARG A 896 1.31 -1.60 27.57
C ARG A 896 0.61 -2.85 27.02
N GLU A 897 0.48 -2.98 25.71
CA GLU A 897 -0.20 -4.12 25.08
C GLU A 897 0.51 -5.43 25.45
N THR A 898 1.84 -5.48 25.43
CA THR A 898 2.62 -6.66 25.84
C THR A 898 2.32 -7.04 27.30
N ALA A 899 2.34 -6.07 28.21
CA ALA A 899 2.06 -6.31 29.63
C ALA A 899 0.59 -6.73 29.85
N LEU A 900 -0.36 -6.09 29.18
CA LEU A 900 -1.78 -6.40 29.29
C LEU A 900 -2.07 -7.82 28.82
N VAL A 901 -1.58 -8.22 27.64
CA VAL A 901 -1.78 -9.57 27.10
C VAL A 901 -1.06 -10.62 27.95
N THR A 902 0.11 -10.30 28.51
CA THR A 902 0.81 -11.18 29.47
C THR A 902 -0.04 -11.41 30.72
N LYS A 903 -0.61 -10.35 31.29
CA LYS A 903 -1.50 -10.42 32.46
C LYS A 903 -2.77 -11.21 32.16
N GLN A 904 -3.39 -10.98 31.01
CA GLN A 904 -4.60 -11.70 30.58
C GLN A 904 -4.33 -13.20 30.38
N THR A 905 -3.22 -13.54 29.72
CA THR A 905 -2.80 -14.94 29.52
C THR A 905 -2.58 -15.64 30.86
N ALA A 906 -1.86 -15.01 31.80
CA ALA A 906 -1.68 -15.53 33.15
C ALA A 906 -3.02 -15.70 33.89
N GLY A 907 -3.91 -14.70 33.77
CA GLY A 907 -5.25 -14.73 34.32
C GLY A 907 -6.10 -15.89 33.80
N VAL A 908 -6.05 -16.21 32.50
CA VAL A 908 -6.74 -17.36 31.91
C VAL A 908 -6.26 -18.67 32.53
N VAL A 909 -4.93 -18.85 32.65
CA VAL A 909 -4.32 -20.05 33.25
C VAL A 909 -4.74 -20.21 34.72
N LEU A 910 -4.72 -19.13 35.50
CA LEU A 910 -5.09 -19.13 36.91
C LEU A 910 -6.60 -19.32 37.12
N ALA A 911 -7.43 -18.69 36.30
CA ALA A 911 -8.89 -18.84 36.33
C ALA A 911 -9.29 -20.27 36.00
N TRP A 912 -8.66 -20.89 34.99
CA TRP A 912 -8.88 -22.29 34.67
C TRP A 912 -8.50 -23.20 35.84
N HIS A 913 -7.33 -22.98 36.45
CA HIS A 913 -6.90 -23.76 37.61
C HIS A 913 -7.88 -23.65 38.79
N ALA A 914 -8.33 -22.44 39.11
CA ALA A 914 -9.26 -22.19 40.20
C ALA A 914 -10.64 -22.83 39.93
N ALA A 915 -11.13 -22.74 38.69
CA ALA A 915 -12.38 -23.37 38.28
C ALA A 915 -12.32 -24.90 38.40
N GLU A 916 -11.21 -25.53 38.02
CA GLU A 916 -11.01 -26.97 38.17
C GLU A 916 -10.94 -27.40 39.64
N GLN A 917 -10.22 -26.66 40.48
CA GLN A 917 -10.18 -26.95 41.92
C GLN A 917 -11.56 -26.79 42.59
N ALA A 918 -12.36 -25.82 42.14
CA ALA A 918 -13.72 -25.63 42.65
C ALA A 918 -14.66 -26.77 42.22
N ARG A 919 -14.42 -27.35 41.02
CA ARG A 919 -15.21 -28.47 40.47
C ARG A 919 -14.85 -29.80 41.12
N ASP A 920 -13.56 -30.09 41.33
CA ASP A 920 -13.09 -31.34 41.92
C ASP A 920 -12.58 -31.16 43.36
N LYS A 921 -13.43 -31.55 44.31
CA LYS A 921 -13.09 -31.55 45.74
C LYS A 921 -12.07 -32.63 46.12
N SER A 922 -11.70 -33.55 45.23
CA SER A 922 -10.68 -34.57 45.50
C SER A 922 -9.27 -33.98 45.57
N GLY A 923 -9.09 -32.76 45.06
CA GLY A 923 -7.81 -32.05 45.03
C GLY A 923 -6.81 -32.65 44.03
N LYS A 924 -7.23 -33.57 43.16
CA LYS A 924 -6.36 -34.26 42.18
C LYS A 924 -6.36 -33.61 40.80
N THR A 925 -7.36 -32.80 40.46
CA THR A 925 -7.39 -32.05 39.18
C THR A 925 -6.78 -30.65 39.30
N GLY A 926 -6.63 -30.00 38.14
CA GLY A 926 -5.98 -28.70 37.97
C GLY A 926 -4.61 -28.81 37.31
N LEU A 927 -3.87 -27.71 37.35
CA LEU A 927 -2.55 -27.57 36.73
C LEU A 927 -1.44 -27.97 37.69
N HIS A 928 -0.28 -28.31 37.13
CA HIS A 928 0.94 -28.53 37.88
C HIS A 928 1.35 -27.28 38.68
N LYS A 929 1.93 -27.48 39.87
CA LYS A 929 2.29 -26.39 40.79
C LYS A 929 3.22 -25.35 40.15
N ASP A 930 4.13 -25.78 39.29
CA ASP A 930 5.10 -24.90 38.64
C ASP A 930 4.44 -24.01 37.58
N VAL A 931 3.40 -24.52 36.88
CA VAL A 931 2.59 -23.71 35.95
C VAL A 931 1.90 -22.58 36.70
N VAL A 932 1.29 -22.90 37.85
CA VAL A 932 0.61 -21.91 38.69
C VAL A 932 1.60 -20.89 39.26
N ALA A 933 2.80 -21.32 39.66
CA ALA A 933 3.83 -20.45 40.18
C ALA A 933 4.35 -19.47 39.10
N GLU A 934 4.64 -19.97 37.89
CA GLU A 934 5.07 -19.12 36.77
C GLU A 934 3.95 -18.18 36.32
N ALA A 935 2.70 -18.64 36.24
CA ALA A 935 1.55 -17.79 35.88
C ALA A 935 1.37 -16.63 36.86
N LYS A 936 1.44 -16.88 38.18
CA LYS A 936 1.41 -15.81 39.20
C LYS A 936 2.58 -14.85 39.03
N SER A 937 3.78 -15.38 38.80
CA SER A 937 4.97 -14.54 38.58
C SER A 937 4.81 -13.63 37.35
N LEU A 938 4.22 -14.12 36.26
CA LEU A 938 3.93 -13.33 35.07
C LEU A 938 2.84 -12.28 35.32
N GLU A 939 1.77 -12.64 36.03
CA GLU A 939 0.70 -11.71 36.43
C GLU A 939 1.26 -10.55 37.28
N ASP A 940 2.10 -10.86 38.27
CA ASP A 940 2.73 -9.87 39.15
C ASP A 940 3.66 -8.92 38.40
N VAL A 941 4.54 -9.47 37.54
CA VAL A 941 5.48 -8.67 36.75
C VAL A 941 4.71 -7.78 35.76
N ALA A 942 3.72 -8.32 35.06
CA ALA A 942 2.90 -7.56 34.13
C ALA A 942 2.08 -6.46 34.83
N GLY A 943 1.49 -6.76 35.98
CA GLY A 943 0.77 -5.80 36.81
C GLY A 943 1.66 -4.64 37.27
N LYS A 944 2.90 -4.94 37.69
CA LYS A 944 3.89 -3.92 38.04
C LYS A 944 4.25 -3.02 36.87
N VAL A 945 4.52 -3.60 35.69
CA VAL A 945 4.86 -2.84 34.47
C VAL A 945 3.69 -1.92 34.06
N LEU A 946 2.45 -2.40 34.13
CA LEU A 946 1.26 -1.58 33.84
C LEU A 946 1.12 -0.41 34.82
N ALA A 947 1.34 -0.64 36.12
CA ALA A 947 1.28 0.41 37.12
C ALA A 947 2.39 1.47 36.92
N GLU A 948 3.62 1.03 36.63
CA GLU A 948 4.76 1.90 36.34
C GLU A 948 4.53 2.73 35.07
N GLY A 949 4.00 2.12 34.01
CA GLY A 949 3.63 2.82 32.78
C GLY A 949 2.54 3.88 33.00
N LYS A 950 1.50 3.55 33.78
CA LYS A 950 0.42 4.49 34.15
C LYS A 950 0.93 5.68 34.95
N GLU A 951 1.74 5.45 35.98
CA GLU A 951 2.35 6.55 36.76
C GLU A 951 3.32 7.36 35.90
N ARG A 952 4.00 6.74 34.94
CA ARG A 952 4.87 7.46 34.02
C ARG A 952 4.10 8.41 33.09
N VAL A 953 2.99 7.95 32.50
CA VAL A 953 2.11 8.82 31.69
C VAL A 953 1.57 9.99 32.51
N LYS A 954 1.18 9.73 33.76
CA LYS A 954 0.71 10.77 34.69
C LYS A 954 1.81 11.79 35.00
N ALA A 955 3.05 11.34 35.21
CA ALA A 955 4.20 12.22 35.43
C ALA A 955 4.50 13.09 34.20
N LEU A 956 4.50 12.51 32.99
CA LEU A 956 4.70 13.25 31.74
C LEU A 956 3.60 14.29 31.53
N LYS A 957 2.33 13.91 31.75
CA LYS A 957 1.19 14.83 31.67
C LYS A 957 1.29 15.99 32.66
N ALA A 958 1.68 15.70 33.90
CA ALA A 958 1.87 16.74 34.92
C ALA A 958 2.99 17.71 34.50
N SER A 959 4.12 17.17 34.01
CA SER A 959 5.25 17.99 33.57
C SER A 959 4.91 18.87 32.35
N LEU A 960 4.16 18.36 31.38
CA LEU A 960 3.67 19.16 30.25
C LEU A 960 2.65 20.22 30.68
N GLY A 961 1.99 20.04 31.83
CA GLY A 961 1.04 21.01 32.41
C GLY A 961 1.70 22.20 33.12
N GLU A 962 3.02 22.15 33.35
CA GLU A 962 3.78 23.25 33.95
C GLU A 962 3.83 24.49 33.01
N GLY A 963 4.14 25.66 33.56
CA GLY A 963 4.34 26.89 32.78
C GLY A 963 5.74 26.96 32.15
N GLY A 964 5.95 27.88 31.21
CA GLY A 964 7.27 28.16 30.62
C GLY A 964 7.70 27.22 29.48
N TRP A 965 6.82 26.32 29.01
CA TRP A 965 7.11 25.47 27.84
C TRP A 965 7.31 26.25 26.55
N LEU A 966 6.58 27.36 26.38
CA LEU A 966 6.68 28.22 25.21
C LEU A 966 8.10 28.80 25.08
N ASP A 967 8.57 29.47 26.14
CA ASP A 967 9.92 30.06 26.21
C ASP A 967 11.02 29.02 26.00
N ARG A 968 10.78 27.77 26.45
CA ARG A 968 11.72 26.66 26.30
C ARG A 968 11.82 26.19 24.86
N VAL A 969 10.69 25.92 24.21
CA VAL A 969 10.66 25.47 22.81
C VAL A 969 11.22 26.55 21.89
N GLU A 970 10.91 27.82 22.17
CA GLU A 970 11.50 28.95 21.45
C GLU A 970 13.02 28.99 21.64
N GLY A 971 13.51 28.86 22.87
CA GLY A 971 14.94 28.78 23.18
C GLY A 971 15.66 27.57 22.58
N TRP A 972 14.93 26.51 22.20
CA TRP A 972 15.51 25.38 21.45
C TRP A 972 15.66 25.67 19.96
N MET A 973 14.84 26.57 19.39
CA MET A 973 14.89 26.91 17.98
C MET A 973 15.99 27.93 17.66
N VAL A 974 16.19 28.94 18.53
CA VAL A 974 17.14 30.04 18.30
C VAL A 974 17.90 30.34 19.58
N SER A 975 19.23 30.41 19.51
CA SER A 975 20.07 30.81 20.65
C SER A 975 19.74 32.23 21.12
N ARG A 976 19.67 32.44 22.44
CA ARG A 976 19.43 33.76 23.05
C ARG A 976 20.64 34.69 22.83
N GLU A 977 20.37 35.99 22.79
CA GLU A 977 21.17 37.11 22.23
C GLU A 977 22.63 37.30 22.70
N ASP A 978 23.20 36.42 23.54
CA ASP A 978 24.52 36.63 24.17
C ASP A 978 25.63 35.62 23.77
N GLU A 979 25.35 34.60 22.95
CA GLU A 979 26.37 33.71 22.37
C GLU A 979 26.47 33.97 20.86
N ALA A 980 27.70 34.05 20.33
CA ALA A 980 28.02 34.42 18.94
C ALA A 980 26.93 33.99 17.94
N GLN A 981 26.09 34.95 17.54
CA GLN A 981 24.82 34.66 16.87
C GLN A 981 25.06 33.82 15.61
N ASP A 982 24.58 32.59 15.64
CA ASP A 982 24.62 31.72 14.47
C ASP A 982 23.86 32.41 13.33
N LYS A 983 24.58 32.70 12.24
CA LYS A 983 24.03 33.37 11.07
C LYS A 983 22.80 32.64 10.53
N LEU A 984 22.78 31.31 10.62
CA LEU A 984 21.66 30.50 10.15
C LEU A 984 20.42 30.68 11.02
N ASP A 985 20.58 30.72 12.35
CA ASP A 985 19.49 30.95 13.29
C ASP A 985 18.81 32.31 13.04
N ALA A 986 19.62 33.36 12.87
CA ALA A 986 19.13 34.70 12.55
C ALA A 986 18.34 34.74 11.22
N LEU A 987 18.80 34.00 10.21
CA LEU A 987 18.09 33.92 8.93
C LEU A 987 16.75 33.20 9.05
N VAL A 988 16.69 32.08 9.77
CA VAL A 988 15.44 31.34 10.00
C VAL A 988 14.45 32.22 10.76
N ARG A 989 14.89 32.89 11.85
CA ARG A 989 14.07 33.83 12.63
C ARG A 989 13.48 34.94 11.77
N ASN A 990 14.28 35.54 10.90
CA ASN A 990 13.84 36.60 10.00
C ASN A 990 12.88 36.12 8.88
N VAL A 991 13.04 34.88 8.39
CA VAL A 991 12.19 34.33 7.32
C VAL A 991 10.81 33.90 7.85
N VAL A 992 10.79 33.27 9.04
CA VAL A 992 9.56 32.81 9.66
C VAL A 992 8.80 33.97 10.30
N GLY A 993 9.50 34.84 11.04
CA GLY A 993 8.91 35.84 11.93
C GLY A 993 8.80 35.35 13.38
N GLU A 994 9.07 36.24 14.35
CA GLU A 994 9.06 35.89 15.78
C GLU A 994 7.67 35.48 16.27
N ALA A 995 6.64 36.22 15.85
CA ALA A 995 5.25 35.94 16.23
C ALA A 995 4.80 34.58 15.69
N GLU A 996 5.14 34.24 14.45
CA GLU A 996 4.83 32.95 13.83
C GLU A 996 5.59 31.80 14.50
N MET A 997 6.85 32.00 14.91
CA MET A 997 7.61 31.02 15.68
C MET A 997 6.98 30.75 17.04
N GLU A 998 6.58 31.79 17.76
CA GLU A 998 5.92 31.69 19.06
C GLU A 998 4.56 30.99 18.93
N GLU A 999 3.73 31.39 17.96
CA GLU A 999 2.44 30.75 17.69
C GLU A 999 2.61 29.26 17.36
N TRP A 1000 3.57 28.92 16.51
CA TRP A 1000 3.86 27.54 16.16
C TRP A 1000 4.33 26.72 17.37
N ALA A 1001 5.22 27.28 18.21
CA ALA A 1001 5.68 26.63 19.43
C ALA A 1001 4.51 26.36 20.40
N GLY A 1002 3.58 27.30 20.53
CA GLY A 1002 2.35 27.12 21.30
C GLY A 1002 1.49 25.96 20.77
N ARG A 1003 1.30 25.89 19.45
CA ARG A 1003 0.56 24.79 18.79
C ARG A 1003 1.24 23.44 18.98
N LEU A 1004 2.58 23.39 18.89
CA LEU A 1004 3.38 22.19 19.12
C LEU A 1004 3.17 21.65 20.55
N VAL A 1005 3.33 22.51 21.56
CA VAL A 1005 3.15 22.15 22.96
C VAL A 1005 1.72 21.69 23.25
N GLU A 1006 0.71 22.34 22.67
CA GLU A 1006 -0.68 21.91 22.84
C GLU A 1006 -0.92 20.53 22.20
N SER A 1007 -0.30 20.25 21.05
CA SER A 1007 -0.38 18.90 20.44
C SER A 1007 0.24 17.82 21.33
N TRP A 1008 1.38 18.10 21.99
CA TRP A 1008 1.95 17.19 22.98
C TRP A 1008 1.03 16.99 24.19
N ARG A 1009 0.39 18.06 24.67
CA ARG A 1009 -0.59 17.99 25.77
C ARG A 1009 -1.79 17.13 25.38
N GLU A 1010 -2.34 17.30 24.18
CA GLU A 1010 -3.43 16.50 23.64
C GLU A 1010 -3.04 15.02 23.51
N GLY A 1011 -1.85 14.73 22.97
CA GLY A 1011 -1.32 13.37 22.85
C GLY A 1011 -1.17 12.69 24.22
N MET A 1012 -0.55 13.35 25.19
CA MET A 1012 -0.41 12.80 26.54
C MET A 1012 -1.73 12.71 27.30
N LYS A 1013 -2.67 13.63 27.07
CA LYS A 1013 -4.04 13.51 27.57
C LYS A 1013 -4.70 12.25 27.01
N GLY A 1014 -4.52 11.98 25.73
CA GLY A 1014 -4.89 10.74 25.05
C GLY A 1014 -4.36 9.49 25.72
N MET A 1015 -3.03 9.42 25.87
CA MET A 1015 -2.35 8.31 26.54
C MET A 1015 -2.84 8.13 27.99
N SER A 1016 -3.19 9.21 28.68
CA SER A 1016 -3.76 9.14 30.03
C SER A 1016 -5.19 8.57 30.09
N ALA A 1017 -5.92 8.60 28.97
CA ALA A 1017 -7.27 8.05 28.86
C ALA A 1017 -7.27 6.55 28.48
N VAL A 1018 -6.15 6.03 27.99
CA VAL A 1018 -5.96 4.61 27.68
C VAL A 1018 -6.09 3.75 28.96
N LYS A 1019 -6.73 2.59 28.84
CA LYS A 1019 -7.00 1.66 29.96
C LYS A 1019 -5.77 0.81 30.29
N TRP A 1020 -5.29 0.87 31.52
CA TRP A 1020 -4.12 0.10 31.98
C TRP A 1020 -4.49 -1.18 32.74
N GLU A 1021 -5.79 -1.50 32.85
CA GLU A 1021 -6.34 -2.59 33.65
C GLU A 1021 -7.43 -3.34 32.90
#